data_AF-A0A7X9G950-F1
#
_entry.id   AF-A0A7X9G950-F1
#
_cell.length_a   1.000
_cell.length_b   1.000
_cell.length_c   1.000
_cell.angle_alpha   90.00
_cell.angle_beta   90.00
_cell.angle_gamma   90.00
#
_symmetry.space_group_name_H-M   'P 1'
#
loop_
_entity.id
_entity.type
_entity.pdbx_description
1 polymer ?
#
loop_
_entity_poly.entity_id
_entity_poly.type
_entity_poly.pdbx_seq_one_letter_code
_entity_poly.pdbx_strand_id
1 'polypeptide(L)'
;MQKIVLSALFLTALSLSAQPRVVATRFAASDLPVADAVFTPPTEDAAGSDWAPALQRAIDELATRGGGTLFLPAAEYPINSPVVVKEGVVLRGDNPRPAVAEFGTIFVIRHQQADKPSPPTFGLQRGSGLRELVFWYPEQSLDTPRPYPWTIATTPAQAGNNQSIINCTLVNPYRAIKIGNHFNELHTIRNVRICPLHTGIEMDGVTDIGRLDNVRIDLAVWADSGLPGTPAAVDKAGKAPLAALGVTGVDIGRSDWEYMYNLQIHGVGTGLRIRKGARGTTNAVMAYCDISDCDTALELNELNGVGLSAYNCDFSGRTRAVQGSERFTTVAQFHSCRFSSPALAIQLSGSGTLSCLRCEFLGGACQTDVGQLLLIQCDANGYQPQLNFGADVKRWRVLGGNLAQSSQVQNLATQADWILAPIPEALQTPPLPPLCPPGHDRHVSFPADTPLILVTDYGADCSLADNGPAFQRALDHAGSLGRPAVVYAPAGLYAFRSDLLIPSQVELRGSFAVPHHTVSAGTVLLIHHGQGDEAGQPFLSLQRQSGLRGLTCWYPQQRASTPVPYPWTIRSLGPQCWLVDVTIGNAWQAADLASHDATGMIIDYLAGAVFRRGLAIANADNAQIRDLQFNPHYSNRLHTSLPCAERPNRETILACVDFQRANLEGISIRDSSNLLLRGNFLYAAKDGIVFRGHCQADILMQGIDTAWHAAVLANDSAEASLRFALAQLVPLGSQNIAAIVSTSDFVGEAIFLNSQFWAGNGTAQLDGPGRVRLEQFNSLTGPVVVNNGHCHLSAALFNNSFIGKVVASGQQQSLAMLTPISSRGAFPYEVPAGSPLRAFAMSNQLLPKLPENADAFPIRFHSDCENAAQPPFTADLIATPGGGLRRVRDLTCRMVARDDAHSGRHAILLQGVADSPDYAYAYCQIYSGPIAVMPDTVFSYWIKPLTQRGLHSGVDLRFTNGMVLRDMGIKDSRGRGTHVSMPKGPLDQWTKVSVNLGQSNACGLVIDKIMLAYDSRLGSGDIAVLVDDIAITSTLPAACWQTKINPPSGNHPAGTAVSIDNPSGLPIHFTLDGSNPTAQSPIFHGPLTLPAGCSEFRCAFIISDNADNTEPAAPPAVMARFYNIIP
;
A
#
# COMPACT_ATOMS: atom_id res chain seq x y z
N MET A 1 73.74 -44.76 12.80
CA MET A 1 73.91 -43.32 13.08
C MET A 1 73.68 -42.58 11.76
N GLN A 2 72.47 -42.01 11.57
CA GLN A 2 72.19 -40.55 11.59
C GLN A 2 72.75 -39.83 10.34
N LYS A 3 72.06 -38.94 9.62
CA LYS A 3 70.75 -38.26 9.74
C LYS A 3 70.51 -37.46 8.44
N ILE A 4 69.28 -36.94 8.29
CA ILE A 4 68.78 -35.91 7.35
C ILE A 4 67.98 -36.48 6.16
N VAL A 5 66.67 -36.61 6.36
CA VAL A 5 65.65 -36.50 5.31
C VAL A 5 64.59 -35.52 5.81
N LEU A 6 64.25 -34.58 4.92
CA LEU A 6 63.26 -33.52 5.06
C LEU A 6 61.87 -34.08 5.37
N SER A 7 61.22 -33.55 6.40
CA SER A 7 59.79 -33.72 6.66
C SER A 7 58.99 -32.75 5.80
N ALA A 8 58.32 -33.25 4.76
CA ALA A 8 57.20 -32.56 4.13
C ALA A 8 55.90 -33.06 4.79
N LEU A 9 55.31 -32.24 5.67
CA LEU A 9 53.96 -32.47 6.18
C LEU A 9 52.97 -32.25 5.03
N PHE A 10 52.30 -33.32 4.61
CA PHE A 10 51.02 -33.21 3.92
C PHE A 10 49.95 -32.78 4.94
N LEU A 11 49.54 -31.52 4.91
CA LEU A 11 48.22 -31.13 5.43
C LEU A 11 47.19 -31.64 4.42
N THR A 12 46.50 -32.73 4.75
CA THR A 12 45.27 -33.12 4.06
C THR A 12 44.18 -32.09 4.38
N ALA A 13 43.84 -31.24 3.41
CA ALA A 13 42.62 -30.45 3.45
C ALA A 13 41.42 -31.40 3.55
N LEU A 14 40.69 -31.33 4.66
CA LEU A 14 39.39 -31.99 4.83
C LEU A 14 38.42 -31.41 3.79
N SER A 15 38.11 -32.20 2.76
CA SER A 15 37.15 -31.84 1.71
C SER A 15 35.72 -31.83 2.27
N LEU A 16 34.99 -30.74 2.10
CA LEU A 16 33.52 -30.73 2.21
C LEU A 16 32.96 -31.88 1.36
N SER A 17 31.99 -32.67 1.87
CA SER A 17 31.25 -33.58 1.00
C SER A 17 30.30 -32.75 0.12
N ALA A 18 30.81 -32.33 -1.04
CA ALA A 18 30.22 -31.31 -1.90
C ALA A 18 29.09 -31.83 -2.82
N GLN A 19 28.41 -32.92 -2.46
CA GLN A 19 27.32 -33.47 -3.26
C GLN A 19 25.96 -33.21 -2.61
N PRO A 20 24.98 -32.68 -3.37
CA PRO A 20 23.63 -32.48 -2.87
C PRO A 20 23.02 -33.76 -2.33
N ARG A 21 22.42 -33.67 -1.15
CA ARG A 21 21.80 -34.82 -0.48
C ARG A 21 20.66 -34.40 0.42
N VAL A 22 19.76 -35.36 0.69
CA VAL A 22 18.84 -35.25 1.81
C VAL A 22 19.66 -35.39 3.09
N VAL A 23 19.48 -34.45 4.02
CA VAL A 23 20.13 -34.52 5.33
C VAL A 23 19.15 -35.06 6.36
N ALA A 24 19.62 -35.99 7.18
CA ALA A 24 18.87 -36.44 8.33
C ALA A 24 18.83 -35.31 9.36
N THR A 25 17.63 -34.95 9.80
CA THR A 25 17.40 -33.95 10.84
C THR A 25 17.07 -34.66 12.15
N ARG A 26 17.55 -34.12 13.27
CA ARG A 26 17.15 -34.51 14.62
C ARG A 26 15.69 -34.16 14.88
N PHE A 27 15.20 -33.07 14.29
CA PHE A 27 13.82 -32.60 14.43
C PHE A 27 13.04 -32.72 13.13
N ALA A 28 11.73 -32.95 13.22
CA ALA A 28 10.86 -33.06 12.05
C ALA A 28 10.78 -31.72 11.28
N ALA A 29 11.26 -31.72 10.03
CA ALA A 29 11.23 -30.55 9.17
C ALA A 29 9.87 -30.39 8.47
N SER A 30 9.53 -29.15 8.09
CA SER A 30 8.29 -28.81 7.36
C SER A 30 8.35 -29.16 5.86
N ASP A 31 9.54 -29.40 5.33
CA ASP A 31 9.82 -29.80 3.95
C ASP A 31 10.91 -30.90 3.95
N LEU A 32 11.25 -31.45 2.77
CA LEU A 32 12.40 -32.36 2.63
C LEU A 32 13.71 -31.56 2.73
N PRO A 33 14.58 -31.77 3.74
CA PRO A 33 15.82 -31.01 3.90
C PRO A 33 16.88 -31.45 2.88
N VAL A 34 17.04 -30.67 1.81
CA VAL A 34 18.10 -30.87 0.81
C VAL A 34 19.22 -29.86 1.07
N ALA A 35 20.46 -30.35 1.10
CA ALA A 35 21.65 -29.53 1.32
C ALA A 35 22.66 -29.74 0.20
N ASP A 36 23.18 -28.66 -0.38
CA ASP A 36 24.28 -28.69 -1.36
C ASP A 36 25.63 -28.89 -0.68
N ALA A 37 25.71 -28.48 0.59
CA ALA A 37 26.87 -28.66 1.44
C ALA A 37 26.42 -28.87 2.89
N VAL A 38 27.17 -29.68 3.63
CA VAL A 38 27.00 -29.83 5.09
C VAL A 38 28.23 -29.25 5.78
N PHE A 39 28.02 -28.28 6.66
CA PHE A 39 29.09 -27.69 7.44
C PHE A 39 29.68 -28.74 8.40
N THR A 40 31.01 -28.85 8.40
CA THR A 40 31.73 -29.75 9.31
C THR A 40 32.38 -28.92 10.41
N PRO A 41 32.00 -29.14 11.69
CA PRO A 41 32.66 -28.51 12.83
C PRO A 41 34.19 -28.72 12.82
N PRO A 42 34.99 -27.69 13.16
CA PRO A 42 36.44 -27.85 13.36
C PRO A 42 36.76 -28.92 14.41
N THR A 43 37.74 -29.79 14.14
CA THR A 43 38.09 -30.95 14.99
C THR A 43 39.14 -30.65 16.06
N GLU A 44 39.90 -29.57 15.93
CA GLU A 44 40.99 -29.19 16.83
C GLU A 44 40.81 -27.72 17.23
N ASP A 45 40.12 -27.45 18.33
CA ASP A 45 40.09 -26.10 18.89
C ASP A 45 39.77 -26.11 20.38
N ALA A 46 40.42 -25.22 21.13
CA ALA A 46 40.13 -24.97 22.53
C ALA A 46 38.66 -24.56 22.70
N ALA A 47 38.02 -25.03 23.78
CA ALA A 47 36.65 -24.63 24.11
C ALA A 47 36.50 -23.09 24.07
N GLY A 48 35.63 -22.60 23.18
CA GLY A 48 35.40 -21.16 22.99
C GLY A 48 36.10 -20.49 21.79
N SER A 49 36.75 -21.25 20.89
CA SER A 49 37.29 -20.71 19.63
C SER A 49 36.18 -20.16 18.73
N ASP A 50 36.47 -19.10 17.96
CA ASP A 50 35.51 -18.48 17.05
C ASP A 50 35.37 -19.26 15.74
N TRP A 51 34.17 -19.74 15.44
CA TRP A 51 33.91 -20.55 14.23
C TRP A 51 33.45 -19.70 13.04
N ALA A 52 33.22 -18.40 13.22
CA ALA A 52 32.81 -17.50 12.14
C ALA A 52 33.74 -17.56 10.90
N PRO A 53 35.09 -17.61 11.02
CA PRO A 53 35.97 -17.73 9.85
C PRO A 53 35.81 -19.04 9.08
N ALA A 54 35.55 -20.16 9.77
CA ALA A 54 35.32 -21.45 9.14
C ALA A 54 33.97 -21.48 8.42
N LEU A 55 32.92 -20.95 9.07
CA LEU A 55 31.61 -20.79 8.46
C LEU A 55 31.65 -19.87 7.23
N GLN A 56 32.38 -18.76 7.31
CA GLN A 56 32.54 -17.84 6.19
C GLN A 56 33.21 -18.53 4.98
N ARG A 57 34.24 -19.35 5.19
CA ARG A 57 34.87 -20.11 4.09
C ARG A 57 33.89 -21.07 3.42
N ALA A 58 33.05 -21.76 4.19
CA ALA A 58 32.04 -22.67 3.62
C ALA A 58 30.96 -21.91 2.83
N ILE A 59 30.56 -20.73 3.32
CA ILE A 59 29.64 -19.82 2.61
C ILE A 59 30.28 -19.35 1.30
N ASP A 60 31.53 -18.89 1.35
CA ASP A 60 32.23 -18.37 0.19
C ASP A 60 32.43 -19.47 -0.88
N GLU A 61 32.79 -20.68 -0.46
CA GLU A 61 32.90 -21.85 -1.36
C GLU A 61 31.57 -22.15 -2.04
N LEU A 62 30.46 -22.19 -1.29
CA LEU A 62 29.14 -22.44 -1.88
C LEU A 62 28.70 -21.30 -2.81
N ALA A 63 28.98 -20.05 -2.46
CA ALA A 63 28.72 -18.90 -3.31
C ALA A 63 29.48 -18.97 -4.64
N THR A 64 30.74 -19.45 -4.65
CA THR A 64 31.50 -19.63 -5.90
C THR A 64 30.90 -20.69 -6.83
N ARG A 65 30.07 -21.60 -6.30
CA ARG A 65 29.30 -22.59 -7.07
C ARG A 65 27.94 -22.06 -7.53
N GLY A 66 27.64 -20.78 -7.32
CA GLY A 66 26.38 -20.17 -7.72
C GLY A 66 25.29 -20.17 -6.64
N GLY A 67 25.64 -20.49 -5.39
CA GLY A 67 24.70 -20.50 -4.26
C GLY A 67 24.22 -21.90 -3.88
N GLY A 68 23.13 -21.94 -3.12
CA GLY A 68 22.53 -23.19 -2.59
C GLY A 68 22.39 -23.18 -1.07
N THR A 69 22.04 -24.34 -0.51
CA THR A 69 21.83 -24.52 0.93
C THR A 69 23.05 -25.11 1.61
N LEU A 70 23.63 -24.37 2.55
CA LEU A 70 24.61 -24.88 3.52
C LEU A 70 23.86 -25.33 4.77
N PHE A 71 23.82 -26.64 5.00
CA PHE A 71 23.19 -27.19 6.19
C PHE A 71 24.16 -27.24 7.37
N LEU A 72 23.69 -26.78 8.53
CA LEU A 72 24.41 -26.79 9.79
C LEU A 72 23.76 -27.84 10.72
N PRO A 73 24.42 -28.98 10.96
CA PRO A 73 23.92 -30.01 11.88
C PRO A 73 23.63 -29.45 13.29
N ALA A 74 22.78 -30.14 14.05
CA ALA A 74 22.50 -29.80 15.44
C ALA A 74 23.79 -29.79 16.29
N ALA A 75 24.18 -28.60 16.75
CA ALA A 75 25.35 -28.34 17.58
C ALA A 75 25.33 -26.89 18.09
N GLU A 76 26.22 -26.58 19.02
CA GLU A 76 26.53 -25.21 19.41
C GLU A 76 27.68 -24.65 18.56
N TYR A 77 27.46 -23.46 17.98
CA TYR A 77 28.39 -22.79 17.07
C TYR A 77 28.86 -21.49 17.72
N PRO A 78 30.08 -21.41 18.29
CA PRO A 78 30.59 -20.18 18.87
C PRO A 78 30.90 -19.14 17.78
N ILE A 79 30.29 -17.95 17.87
CA ILE A 79 30.43 -16.86 16.90
C ILE A 79 30.88 -15.59 17.63
N ASN A 80 32.15 -15.21 17.43
CA ASN A 80 32.75 -14.04 18.07
C ASN A 80 33.10 -12.92 17.07
N SER A 81 33.00 -13.18 15.77
CA SER A 81 33.19 -12.19 14.70
C SER A 81 32.07 -12.24 13.64
N PRO A 82 31.91 -11.17 12.81
CA PRO A 82 30.87 -11.10 11.80
C PRO A 82 30.94 -12.19 10.72
N VAL A 83 29.78 -12.63 10.25
CA VAL A 83 29.57 -13.53 9.11
C VAL A 83 28.70 -12.84 8.07
N VAL A 84 29.07 -12.91 6.80
CA VAL A 84 28.26 -12.42 5.68
C VAL A 84 27.71 -13.61 4.90
N VAL A 85 26.40 -13.77 4.92
CA VAL A 85 25.70 -14.74 4.07
C VAL A 85 25.63 -14.17 2.66
N LYS A 86 26.35 -14.82 1.75
CA LYS A 86 26.55 -14.34 0.38
C LYS A 86 25.30 -14.50 -0.47
N GLU A 87 25.26 -13.75 -1.56
CA GLU A 87 24.19 -13.84 -2.57
C GLU A 87 23.91 -15.30 -2.97
N GLY A 88 22.62 -15.68 -2.98
CA GLY A 88 22.16 -17.01 -3.36
C GLY A 88 22.44 -18.12 -2.33
N VAL A 89 23.09 -17.82 -1.21
CA VAL A 89 23.37 -18.81 -0.15
C VAL A 89 22.29 -18.78 0.93
N VAL A 90 21.82 -19.96 1.31
CA VAL A 90 20.93 -20.16 2.47
C VAL A 90 21.67 -20.94 3.55
N LEU A 91 21.74 -20.39 4.76
CA LEU A 91 22.14 -21.15 5.94
C LEU A 91 20.92 -21.83 6.53
N ARG A 92 20.96 -23.15 6.65
CA ARG A 92 19.86 -23.94 7.17
C ARG A 92 20.28 -24.77 8.38
N GLY A 93 19.65 -24.54 9.52
CA GLY A 93 19.85 -25.35 10.72
C GLY A 93 18.90 -26.53 10.82
N ASP A 94 19.07 -27.29 11.90
CA ASP A 94 18.22 -28.40 12.32
C ASP A 94 17.36 -27.95 13.51
N ASN A 95 16.49 -26.95 13.31
CA ASN A 95 15.68 -26.42 14.41
C ASN A 95 14.33 -25.82 13.92
N PRO A 96 13.44 -26.64 13.33
CA PRO A 96 12.23 -26.16 12.67
C PRO A 96 11.19 -25.56 13.63
N ARG A 97 11.18 -25.99 14.91
CA ARG A 97 10.42 -25.41 16.05
C ARG A 97 10.68 -26.29 17.29
N PRO A 98 11.64 -25.97 18.17
CA PRO A 98 11.89 -26.80 19.34
C PRO A 98 10.73 -26.70 20.34
N ALA A 99 10.45 -27.82 21.00
CA ALA A 99 9.82 -27.79 22.32
C ALA A 99 10.72 -26.99 23.27
N VAL A 100 10.12 -26.37 24.29
CA VAL A 100 10.84 -25.71 25.39
C VAL A 100 11.95 -26.67 25.89
N ALA A 101 13.21 -26.19 25.94
CA ALA A 101 14.40 -26.87 26.48
C ALA A 101 15.27 -27.80 25.59
N GLU A 102 15.02 -27.96 24.27
CA GLU A 102 15.92 -28.75 23.42
C GLU A 102 16.18 -28.07 22.06
N PHE A 103 17.36 -27.46 21.89
CA PHE A 103 17.76 -26.81 20.63
C PHE A 103 18.58 -27.75 19.74
N GLY A 104 18.40 -27.61 18.42
CA GLY A 104 19.29 -28.24 17.44
C GLY A 104 20.48 -27.37 17.09
N THR A 105 20.37 -26.55 16.05
CA THR A 105 21.45 -25.67 15.59
C THR A 105 21.39 -24.31 16.30
N ILE A 106 22.36 -24.02 17.17
CA ILE A 106 22.42 -22.79 17.96
C ILE A 106 23.74 -22.04 17.77
N PHE A 107 23.66 -20.76 17.41
CA PHE A 107 24.78 -19.82 17.45
C PHE A 107 24.93 -19.24 18.85
N VAL A 108 26.09 -19.47 19.47
CA VAL A 108 26.48 -18.90 20.76
C VAL A 108 27.31 -17.64 20.49
N ILE A 109 26.68 -16.47 20.59
CA ILE A 109 27.24 -15.21 20.08
C ILE A 109 27.92 -14.43 21.21
N ARG A 110 29.22 -14.14 21.05
CA ARG A 110 29.99 -13.23 21.92
C ARG A 110 30.64 -12.08 21.16
N HIS A 111 30.16 -11.81 19.95
CA HIS A 111 30.59 -10.67 19.13
C HIS A 111 30.25 -9.33 19.81
N GLN A 112 31.10 -8.88 20.73
CA GLN A 112 31.01 -7.61 21.44
C GLN A 112 31.90 -6.56 20.79
N GLN A 113 31.44 -5.31 20.75
CA GLN A 113 32.33 -4.15 20.68
C GLN A 113 31.79 -2.99 21.50
N ALA A 114 32.67 -2.37 22.29
CA ALA A 114 32.43 -1.12 22.99
C ALA A 114 32.46 0.07 22.01
N ASP A 115 31.45 0.93 22.10
CA ASP A 115 31.45 2.36 21.75
C ASP A 115 31.66 2.79 20.28
N LYS A 116 31.54 1.90 19.28
CA LYS A 116 31.59 2.29 17.83
C LYS A 116 30.50 1.62 16.98
N PRO A 117 30.12 2.21 15.81
CA PRO A 117 29.28 1.51 14.84
C PRO A 117 29.99 0.25 14.35
N SER A 118 29.42 -0.91 14.63
CA SER A 118 29.95 -2.24 14.27
C SER A 118 29.05 -2.91 13.22
N PRO A 119 29.61 -3.72 12.30
CA PRO A 119 28.81 -4.57 11.41
C PRO A 119 27.86 -5.48 12.19
N PRO A 120 26.76 -5.95 11.56
CA PRO A 120 25.92 -6.96 12.19
C PRO A 120 26.71 -8.26 12.42
N THR A 121 26.28 -9.09 13.36
CA THR A 121 26.85 -10.44 13.52
C THR A 121 26.61 -11.28 12.26
N PHE A 122 25.41 -11.20 11.67
CA PHE A 122 25.07 -11.80 10.39
C PHE A 122 24.62 -10.74 9.39
N GLY A 123 25.45 -10.49 8.38
CA GLY A 123 25.13 -9.64 7.25
C GLY A 123 24.46 -10.43 6.13
N LEU A 124 23.29 -10.00 5.66
CA LEU A 124 22.58 -10.62 4.53
C LEU A 124 22.80 -9.83 3.22
N GLN A 125 23.22 -10.53 2.16
CA GLN A 125 23.21 -10.01 0.79
C GLN A 125 21.88 -10.35 0.10
N ARG A 126 21.57 -9.73 -1.04
CA ARG A 126 20.39 -10.06 -1.87
C ARG A 126 20.32 -11.55 -2.21
N GLY A 127 19.12 -12.11 -2.25
CA GLY A 127 18.86 -13.53 -2.50
C GLY A 127 19.40 -14.50 -1.44
N SER A 128 19.85 -14.02 -0.28
CA SER A 128 20.38 -14.88 0.80
C SER A 128 19.33 -15.18 1.88
N GLY A 129 19.51 -16.29 2.59
CA GLY A 129 18.54 -16.76 3.58
C GLY A 129 19.14 -17.32 4.86
N LEU A 130 18.39 -17.17 5.96
CA LEU A 130 18.61 -17.85 7.24
C LEU A 130 17.36 -18.68 7.55
N ARG A 131 17.53 -19.98 7.79
CA ARG A 131 16.42 -20.91 8.03
C ARG A 131 16.65 -21.85 9.20
N GLU A 132 15.66 -22.01 10.06
CA GLU A 132 15.69 -23.00 11.16
C GLU A 132 16.91 -22.87 12.09
N LEU A 133 17.26 -21.64 12.47
CA LEU A 133 18.45 -21.30 13.28
C LEU A 133 18.08 -20.64 14.60
N VAL A 134 18.87 -20.90 15.65
CA VAL A 134 18.79 -20.18 16.93
C VAL A 134 20.00 -19.29 17.14
N PHE A 135 19.77 -18.08 17.62
CA PHE A 135 20.79 -17.10 17.96
C PHE A 135 20.68 -16.79 19.45
N TRP A 136 21.76 -16.94 20.22
CA TRP A 136 21.74 -16.74 21.67
C TRP A 136 22.97 -15.98 22.16
N TYR A 137 22.76 -15.08 23.11
CA TYR A 137 23.80 -14.27 23.75
C TYR A 137 23.99 -14.71 25.22
N PRO A 138 25.00 -15.55 25.54
CA PRO A 138 25.16 -16.15 26.87
C PRO A 138 25.54 -15.14 27.97
N GLU A 139 26.11 -13.99 27.59
CA GLU A 139 26.59 -12.98 28.53
C GLU A 139 25.55 -11.88 28.79
N GLN A 140 24.36 -12.00 28.21
CA GLN A 140 23.32 -11.01 28.32
C GLN A 140 22.55 -11.16 29.63
N SER A 141 22.19 -10.04 30.24
CA SER A 141 21.35 -9.96 31.44
C SER A 141 20.20 -8.98 31.21
N LEU A 142 19.09 -9.21 31.91
CA LEU A 142 17.92 -8.33 31.86
C LEU A 142 18.13 -7.06 32.71
N ASP A 143 18.81 -7.18 33.85
CA ASP A 143 19.06 -6.06 34.78
C ASP A 143 20.08 -5.06 34.22
N THR A 144 21.04 -5.54 33.43
CA THR A 144 22.07 -4.71 32.80
C THR A 144 22.34 -5.22 31.39
N PRO A 145 21.44 -4.92 30.43
CA PRO A 145 21.61 -5.35 29.05
C PRO A 145 22.92 -4.82 28.47
N ARG A 146 23.75 -5.72 27.95
CA ARG A 146 24.96 -5.33 27.22
C ARG A 146 24.56 -4.87 25.82
N PRO A 147 25.13 -3.75 25.33
CA PRO A 147 24.90 -3.32 23.96
C PRO A 147 25.64 -4.25 23.01
N TYR A 148 24.89 -4.93 22.16
CA TYR A 148 25.41 -5.73 21.04
C TYR A 148 25.03 -5.06 19.70
N PRO A 149 25.83 -5.29 18.64
CA PRO A 149 25.42 -4.96 17.27
C PRO A 149 24.12 -5.67 16.89
N TRP A 150 23.56 -5.29 15.74
CA TRP A 150 22.44 -6.03 15.15
C TRP A 150 22.82 -7.50 14.98
N THR A 151 22.00 -8.43 15.46
CA THR A 151 22.21 -9.86 15.24
C THR A 151 22.17 -10.16 13.75
N ILE A 152 21.14 -9.66 13.05
CA ILE A 152 20.96 -9.80 11.62
C ILE A 152 20.74 -8.41 11.01
N ALA A 153 21.47 -8.08 9.94
CA ALA A 153 21.11 -6.91 9.14
C ALA A 153 21.43 -7.12 7.65
N THR A 154 20.70 -6.42 6.79
CA THR A 154 21.06 -6.34 5.38
C THR A 154 22.38 -5.61 5.21
N THR A 155 23.19 -6.04 4.25
CA THR A 155 24.47 -5.39 3.95
C THR A 155 24.32 -4.38 2.81
N PRO A 156 25.07 -3.25 2.84
CA PRO A 156 25.09 -2.32 1.71
C PRO A 156 25.82 -2.91 0.48
N ALA A 157 26.73 -3.86 0.70
CA ALA A 157 27.47 -4.54 -0.36
C ALA A 157 26.60 -5.68 -0.96
N GLN A 158 26.11 -5.49 -2.18
CA GLN A 158 25.08 -6.34 -2.81
C GLN A 158 23.73 -6.31 -2.07
N ALA A 159 23.32 -5.11 -1.67
CA ALA A 159 21.96 -4.83 -1.19
C ALA A 159 20.90 -5.05 -2.29
N GLY A 160 19.63 -5.07 -1.90
CA GLY A 160 18.49 -5.10 -2.81
C GLY A 160 17.52 -6.22 -2.48
N ASN A 161 17.00 -6.87 -3.52
CA ASN A 161 15.87 -7.77 -3.49
C ASN A 161 16.11 -9.07 -2.67
N ASN A 162 15.09 -9.50 -1.93
CA ASN A 162 14.95 -10.85 -1.37
C ASN A 162 15.99 -11.24 -0.31
N GLN A 163 15.85 -10.75 0.92
CA GLN A 163 16.48 -11.37 2.09
C GLN A 163 15.44 -12.11 2.93
N SER A 164 15.72 -13.35 3.30
CA SER A 164 14.76 -14.20 4.00
C SER A 164 15.27 -14.66 5.35
N ILE A 165 14.42 -14.55 6.37
CA ILE A 165 14.64 -15.07 7.73
C ILE A 165 13.42 -15.91 8.06
N ILE A 166 13.55 -17.23 8.05
CA ILE A 166 12.42 -18.16 8.13
C ILE A 166 12.63 -19.18 9.26
N ASN A 167 11.65 -19.38 10.11
CA ASN A 167 11.71 -20.37 11.21
C ASN A 167 12.89 -20.14 12.19
N CYS A 168 13.33 -18.89 12.39
CA CYS A 168 14.44 -18.57 13.28
C CYS A 168 13.98 -18.17 14.69
N THR A 169 14.81 -18.44 15.69
CA THR A 169 14.61 -17.97 17.08
C THR A 169 15.80 -17.10 17.51
N LEU A 170 15.57 -15.85 17.87
CA LEU A 170 16.57 -14.93 18.40
C LEU A 170 16.33 -14.76 19.90
N VAL A 171 17.11 -15.50 20.69
CA VAL A 171 17.11 -15.42 22.15
C VAL A 171 17.96 -14.24 22.55
N ASN A 172 17.39 -13.36 23.37
CA ASN A 172 18.03 -12.23 24.07
C ASN A 172 18.99 -11.30 23.27
N PRO A 173 18.80 -11.02 21.97
CA PRO A 173 19.62 -10.00 21.31
C PRO A 173 19.38 -8.60 21.89
N TYR A 174 20.40 -7.75 21.91
CA TYR A 174 20.17 -6.33 22.18
C TYR A 174 19.34 -5.70 21.04
N ARG A 175 19.79 -5.90 19.80
CA ARG A 175 19.11 -5.48 18.57
C ARG A 175 19.00 -6.66 17.62
N ALA A 176 17.79 -7.06 17.25
CA ALA A 176 17.59 -8.35 16.59
C ALA A 176 17.78 -8.29 15.06
N ILE A 177 16.89 -7.60 14.34
CA ILE A 177 16.86 -7.59 12.87
C ILE A 177 16.79 -6.17 12.32
N LYS A 178 17.66 -5.83 11.36
CA LYS A 178 17.59 -4.56 10.63
C LYS A 178 17.55 -4.74 9.11
N ILE A 179 16.54 -4.14 8.48
CA ILE A 179 16.41 -4.04 7.02
C ILE A 179 16.65 -2.58 6.61
N GLY A 180 17.68 -2.34 5.79
CA GLY A 180 18.08 -0.99 5.34
C GLY A 180 18.99 -0.23 6.34
N ASN A 181 19.16 1.09 6.28
CA ASN A 181 18.43 2.14 5.54
C ASN A 181 18.95 2.43 4.12
N HIS A 182 19.90 1.64 3.64
CA HIS A 182 20.23 1.60 2.23
C HIS A 182 19.07 1.01 1.41
N PHE A 183 19.15 1.09 0.08
CA PHE A 183 18.14 0.49 -0.79
C PHE A 183 17.93 -0.99 -0.45
N ASN A 184 16.68 -1.39 -0.24
CA ASN A 184 16.27 -2.77 0.03
C ASN A 184 14.81 -2.98 -0.42
N GLU A 185 14.43 -4.23 -0.71
CA GLU A 185 13.10 -4.59 -1.21
C GLU A 185 12.84 -6.09 -0.97
N LEU A 186 11.56 -6.50 -0.86
CA LEU A 186 11.15 -7.91 -0.88
C LEU A 186 11.69 -8.77 0.27
N HIS A 187 11.99 -8.19 1.44
CA HIS A 187 12.36 -9.01 2.60
C HIS A 187 11.20 -9.92 3.01
N THR A 188 11.54 -11.10 3.52
CA THR A 188 10.57 -12.06 4.08
C THR A 188 11.03 -12.49 5.46
N ILE A 189 10.29 -12.10 6.49
CA ILE A 189 10.51 -12.52 7.87
C ILE A 189 9.31 -13.39 8.26
N ARG A 190 9.51 -14.70 8.32
CA ARG A 190 8.42 -15.67 8.50
C ARG A 190 8.67 -16.64 9.65
N ASN A 191 7.67 -16.88 10.50
CA ASN A 191 7.77 -17.82 11.62
C ASN A 191 8.95 -17.52 12.56
N VAL A 192 9.22 -16.25 12.83
CA VAL A 192 10.39 -15.81 13.62
C VAL A 192 9.97 -15.49 15.05
N ARG A 193 10.75 -15.95 16.04
CA ARG A 193 10.56 -15.66 17.47
C ARG A 193 11.72 -14.83 18.01
N ILE A 194 11.46 -13.78 18.78
CA ILE A 194 12.48 -12.80 19.22
C ILE A 194 12.22 -12.40 20.68
N CYS A 195 13.28 -12.33 21.51
CA CYS A 195 13.26 -11.61 22.78
C CYS A 195 14.31 -10.48 22.76
N PRO A 196 14.00 -9.28 22.24
CA PRO A 196 14.97 -8.20 22.15
C PRO A 196 15.10 -7.43 23.46
N LEU A 197 16.26 -6.81 23.70
CA LEU A 197 16.54 -5.98 24.88
C LEU A 197 16.70 -4.49 24.57
N HIS A 198 16.53 -4.10 23.30
CA HIS A 198 16.41 -2.70 22.86
C HIS A 198 15.47 -2.57 21.64
N THR A 199 15.76 -3.28 20.54
CA THR A 199 14.89 -3.26 19.34
C THR A 199 14.73 -4.64 18.75
N GLY A 200 13.48 -5.04 18.48
CA GLY A 200 13.19 -6.28 17.75
C GLY A 200 13.55 -6.13 16.28
N ILE A 201 12.71 -5.43 15.52
CA ILE A 201 12.89 -5.25 14.07
C ILE A 201 12.93 -3.75 13.74
N GLU A 202 13.93 -3.30 12.99
CA GLU A 202 13.98 -1.96 12.38
C GLU A 202 14.00 -2.06 10.86
N MET A 203 13.19 -1.24 10.20
CA MET A 203 13.02 -1.26 8.75
C MET A 203 13.01 0.16 8.20
N ASP A 204 13.87 0.45 7.22
CA ASP A 204 13.90 1.75 6.57
C ASP A 204 14.43 1.63 5.14
N GLY A 205 13.94 2.47 4.22
CA GLY A 205 14.39 2.50 2.84
C GLY A 205 13.93 1.32 1.98
N VAL A 206 12.80 0.70 2.32
CA VAL A 206 12.19 -0.41 1.57
C VAL A 206 11.22 0.14 0.50
N THR A 207 11.40 -0.22 -0.78
CA THR A 207 10.61 0.33 -1.92
C THR A 207 9.71 -0.67 -2.64
N ASP A 208 9.68 -1.94 -2.23
CA ASP A 208 8.78 -3.00 -2.72
C ASP A 208 8.60 -4.09 -1.65
N ILE A 209 7.58 -4.93 -1.82
CA ILE A 209 6.77 -5.51 -0.74
C ILE A 209 7.56 -6.27 0.33
N GLY A 210 7.65 -5.65 1.50
CA GLY A 210 8.09 -6.31 2.71
C GLY A 210 7.04 -7.23 3.32
N ARG A 211 7.47 -8.35 3.91
CA ARG A 211 6.59 -9.33 4.57
C ARG A 211 7.04 -9.66 5.99
N LEU A 212 6.17 -9.39 6.95
CA LEU A 212 6.21 -9.95 8.31
C LEU A 212 5.06 -10.96 8.45
N ASP A 213 5.37 -12.25 8.55
CA ASP A 213 4.38 -13.33 8.55
C ASP A 213 4.61 -14.26 9.75
N ASN A 214 3.68 -14.27 10.71
CA ASN A 214 3.77 -15.06 11.94
C ASN A 214 5.08 -14.79 12.70
N VAL A 215 5.28 -13.53 13.11
CA VAL A 215 6.46 -13.09 13.88
C VAL A 215 6.05 -12.82 15.32
N ARG A 216 6.80 -13.36 16.29
CA ARG A 216 6.55 -13.18 17.73
C ARG A 216 7.71 -12.47 18.42
N ILE A 217 7.40 -11.41 19.15
CA ILE A 217 8.32 -10.66 20.00
C ILE A 217 7.82 -10.74 21.44
N ASP A 218 8.52 -11.48 22.30
CA ASP A 218 8.04 -11.82 23.64
C ASP A 218 9.20 -12.23 24.56
N LEU A 219 9.14 -11.83 25.84
CA LEU A 219 10.09 -12.28 26.87
C LEU A 219 10.10 -13.80 27.04
N ALA A 220 8.94 -14.45 26.83
CA ALA A 220 8.78 -15.90 26.90
C ALA A 220 9.75 -16.64 25.97
N VAL A 221 10.18 -16.01 24.86
CA VAL A 221 11.17 -16.60 23.95
C VAL A 221 12.52 -16.84 24.65
N TRP A 222 12.89 -16.02 25.64
CA TRP A 222 14.07 -16.23 26.47
C TRP A 222 13.75 -16.99 27.76
N ALA A 223 12.70 -16.59 28.49
CA ALA A 223 12.33 -17.21 29.77
C ALA A 223 12.04 -18.72 29.64
N ASP A 224 11.38 -19.13 28.56
CA ASP A 224 11.01 -20.52 28.31
C ASP A 224 12.02 -21.24 27.39
N SER A 225 13.19 -20.64 27.14
CA SER A 225 14.17 -21.27 26.24
C SER A 225 14.82 -22.51 26.85
N GLY A 226 14.99 -22.54 28.18
CA GLY A 226 15.82 -23.54 28.87
C GLY A 226 17.33 -23.29 28.74
N LEU A 227 17.77 -22.18 28.13
CA LEU A 227 19.18 -21.80 28.03
C LEU A 227 19.69 -21.20 29.36
N PRO A 228 21.00 -21.31 29.67
CA PRO A 228 21.57 -20.68 30.85
C PRO A 228 21.26 -19.17 30.94
N GLY A 229 20.94 -18.71 32.15
CA GLY A 229 20.69 -17.29 32.41
C GLY A 229 19.28 -16.80 32.05
N THR A 230 18.28 -17.69 31.91
CA THR A 230 16.88 -17.29 31.71
C THR A 230 16.37 -16.39 32.84
N PRO A 231 15.70 -15.26 32.53
CA PRO A 231 15.08 -14.40 33.54
C PRO A 231 13.77 -14.99 34.06
N ALA A 232 13.29 -14.47 35.19
CA ALA A 232 11.91 -14.68 35.61
C ALA A 232 10.95 -13.92 34.68
N ALA A 233 9.74 -14.47 34.48
CA ALA A 233 8.74 -13.90 33.58
C ALA A 233 8.19 -12.52 34.01
N VAL A 234 8.33 -12.16 35.30
CA VAL A 234 7.87 -10.89 35.88
C VAL A 234 8.93 -10.41 36.88
N ASP A 235 9.17 -9.09 36.93
CA ASP A 235 10.08 -8.51 37.92
C ASP A 235 9.46 -8.47 39.33
N LYS A 236 10.27 -8.15 40.36
CA LYS A 236 9.80 -8.06 41.77
C LYS A 236 8.77 -6.94 42.01
N ALA A 237 8.57 -6.04 41.05
CA ALA A 237 7.66 -4.90 41.14
C ALA A 237 6.37 -5.08 40.30
N GLY A 238 6.21 -6.23 39.62
CA GLY A 238 5.04 -6.53 38.79
C GLY A 238 5.04 -5.84 37.42
N LYS A 239 6.17 -5.28 36.95
CA LYS A 239 6.27 -4.68 35.60
C LYS A 239 6.78 -5.70 34.59
N ALA A 240 6.34 -5.58 33.33
CA ALA A 240 6.93 -6.34 32.24
C ALA A 240 8.37 -5.87 31.99
N PRO A 241 9.38 -6.75 32.10
CA PRO A 241 10.77 -6.33 32.07
C PRO A 241 11.21 -5.64 30.77
N LEU A 242 10.68 -6.05 29.61
CA LEU A 242 11.03 -5.42 28.33
C LEU A 242 10.48 -3.99 28.21
N ALA A 243 9.30 -3.73 28.77
CA ALA A 243 8.75 -2.38 28.86
C ALA A 243 9.60 -1.47 29.76
N ALA A 244 10.08 -1.98 30.89
CA ALA A 244 10.97 -1.23 31.78
C ALA A 244 12.29 -0.83 31.11
N LEU A 245 12.77 -1.61 30.13
CA LEU A 245 13.93 -1.30 29.29
C LEU A 245 13.62 -0.33 28.13
N GLY A 246 12.35 0.03 27.91
CA GLY A 246 11.95 0.87 26.78
C GLY A 246 12.07 0.18 25.42
N VAL A 247 11.97 -1.15 25.38
CA VAL A 247 12.11 -1.93 24.14
C VAL A 247 11.07 -1.49 23.12
N THR A 248 11.52 -1.31 21.87
CA THR A 248 10.63 -1.18 20.71
C THR A 248 10.53 -2.53 20.00
N GLY A 249 9.32 -3.08 19.86
CA GLY A 249 9.08 -4.33 19.16
C GLY A 249 9.44 -4.21 17.68
N VAL A 250 8.68 -3.42 16.94
CA VAL A 250 8.92 -3.13 15.52
C VAL A 250 8.94 -1.62 15.27
N ASP A 251 9.97 -1.14 14.58
CA ASP A 251 10.13 0.25 14.14
C ASP A 251 10.19 0.29 12.61
N ILE A 252 9.21 0.95 12.00
CA ILE A 252 9.14 1.16 10.55
C ILE A 252 9.37 2.64 10.25
N GLY A 253 10.46 2.93 9.55
CA GLY A 253 10.74 4.19 8.87
C GLY A 253 10.02 4.24 7.52
N ARG A 254 10.74 4.08 6.41
CA ARG A 254 10.17 3.94 5.07
C ARG A 254 10.06 2.48 4.67
N SER A 255 8.82 1.99 4.51
CA SER A 255 8.49 0.79 3.76
C SER A 255 7.29 1.05 2.83
N ASP A 256 7.47 0.72 1.55
CA ASP A 256 6.40 0.70 0.57
C ASP A 256 5.62 -0.60 0.69
N TRP A 257 4.31 -0.50 0.87
CA TRP A 257 3.39 -1.64 0.88
C TRP A 257 3.75 -2.75 1.88
N GLU A 258 4.16 -2.41 3.11
CA GLU A 258 4.50 -3.45 4.09
C GLU A 258 3.29 -4.34 4.43
N TYR A 259 3.46 -5.67 4.32
CA TYR A 259 2.45 -6.66 4.66
C TYR A 259 2.77 -7.29 6.01
N MET A 260 1.86 -7.15 6.97
CA MET A 260 2.00 -7.70 8.31
C MET A 260 0.85 -8.67 8.62
N TYR A 261 1.15 -9.95 8.71
CA TYR A 261 0.15 -10.99 9.00
C TYR A 261 0.54 -11.76 10.26
N ASN A 262 -0.36 -11.82 11.24
CA ASN A 262 -0.14 -12.54 12.48
C ASN A 262 1.15 -12.11 13.23
N LEU A 263 1.39 -10.80 13.31
CA LEU A 263 2.48 -10.20 14.11
C LEU A 263 2.05 -10.15 15.58
N GLN A 264 2.83 -10.76 16.45
CA GLN A 264 2.57 -10.88 17.89
C GLN A 264 3.67 -10.15 18.67
N ILE A 265 3.34 -9.11 19.44
CA ILE A 265 4.31 -8.32 20.20
C ILE A 265 3.78 -8.09 21.61
N HIS A 266 4.45 -8.65 22.61
CA HIS A 266 3.99 -8.64 23.99
C HIS A 266 5.01 -8.04 24.95
N GLY A 267 4.54 -7.27 25.94
CA GLY A 267 5.34 -6.93 27.12
C GLY A 267 6.40 -5.84 26.93
N VAL A 268 6.42 -5.12 25.79
CA VAL A 268 7.46 -4.13 25.45
C VAL A 268 7.03 -2.68 25.76
N GLY A 269 7.92 -1.71 25.58
CA GLY A 269 7.58 -0.29 25.79
C GLY A 269 6.69 0.23 24.66
N THR A 270 7.21 0.18 23.43
CA THR A 270 6.44 0.48 22.22
C THR A 270 6.31 -0.78 21.37
N GLY A 271 5.08 -1.21 21.10
CA GLY A 271 4.80 -2.40 20.29
C GLY A 271 5.23 -2.23 18.84
N LEU A 272 4.45 -1.47 18.07
CA LEU A 272 4.73 -1.09 16.69
C LEU A 272 4.78 0.44 16.57
N ARG A 273 5.88 0.97 16.03
CA ARG A 273 6.04 2.39 15.70
C ARG A 273 6.20 2.57 14.19
N ILE A 274 5.41 3.48 13.62
CA ILE A 274 5.58 3.93 12.24
C ILE A 274 5.91 5.41 12.20
N ARG A 275 7.05 5.76 11.59
CA ARG A 275 7.60 7.13 11.53
C ARG A 275 8.14 7.43 10.14
N LYS A 276 8.50 8.69 9.90
CA LYS A 276 9.30 9.04 8.73
C LYS A 276 10.66 8.33 8.77
N GLY A 277 11.01 7.67 7.68
CA GLY A 277 12.31 7.07 7.43
C GLY A 277 13.25 7.99 6.66
N ALA A 278 14.49 7.53 6.44
CA ALA A 278 15.51 8.27 5.70
C ALA A 278 15.11 8.53 4.24
N ARG A 279 14.25 7.67 3.66
CA ARG A 279 13.84 7.69 2.24
C ARG A 279 12.35 7.92 2.01
N GLY A 280 11.61 8.41 3.00
CA GLY A 280 10.17 8.71 2.86
C GLY A 280 9.34 8.24 4.05
N THR A 281 8.03 8.08 3.82
CA THR A 281 7.04 7.63 4.81
C THR A 281 6.38 6.32 4.38
N THR A 282 5.65 5.62 5.25
CA THR A 282 5.16 4.26 4.95
C THR A 282 3.69 4.23 4.53
N ASN A 283 3.32 3.24 3.69
CA ASN A 283 1.97 2.65 3.67
C ASN A 283 2.08 1.17 4.00
N ALA A 284 1.08 0.64 4.71
CA ALA A 284 1.10 -0.72 5.18
C ALA A 284 -0.31 -1.28 5.38
N VAL A 285 -0.41 -2.60 5.33
CA VAL A 285 -1.61 -3.34 5.69
C VAL A 285 -1.28 -4.40 6.73
N MET A 286 -2.19 -4.62 7.69
CA MET A 286 -2.00 -5.62 8.73
C MET A 286 -3.25 -6.42 9.06
N ALA A 287 -3.10 -7.72 9.30
CA ALA A 287 -4.21 -8.58 9.70
C ALA A 287 -3.83 -9.59 10.78
N TYR A 288 -4.76 -9.85 11.69
CA TYR A 288 -4.61 -10.86 12.76
C TYR A 288 -3.40 -10.64 13.69
N CYS A 289 -2.93 -9.40 13.79
CA CYS A 289 -1.83 -9.04 14.66
C CYS A 289 -2.30 -8.82 16.10
N ASP A 290 -1.52 -9.26 17.08
CA ASP A 290 -1.73 -9.06 18.51
C ASP A 290 -0.57 -8.25 19.09
N ILE A 291 -0.83 -7.00 19.45
CA ILE A 291 0.14 -6.10 20.04
C ILE A 291 -0.36 -5.72 21.42
N SER A 292 0.02 -6.51 22.43
CA SER A 292 -0.58 -6.48 23.75
C SER A 292 0.43 -6.31 24.87
N ASP A 293 -0.08 -5.94 26.05
CA ASP A 293 0.73 -5.64 27.24
C ASP A 293 1.95 -4.74 26.92
N CYS A 294 1.76 -3.74 26.06
CA CYS A 294 2.79 -2.74 25.75
C CYS A 294 2.55 -1.47 26.59
N ASP A 295 3.49 -0.52 26.72
CA ASP A 295 3.11 0.79 27.27
C ASP A 295 2.28 1.57 26.24
N THR A 296 2.76 1.59 25.00
CA THR A 296 2.00 1.98 23.79
C THR A 296 2.00 0.83 22.79
N ALA A 297 0.84 0.27 22.45
CA ALA A 297 0.76 -0.83 21.49
C ALA A 297 1.06 -0.35 20.05
N LEU A 298 0.34 0.65 19.54
CA LEU A 298 0.57 1.22 18.22
C LEU A 298 0.84 2.72 18.28
N GLU A 299 2.02 3.13 17.81
CA GLU A 299 2.44 4.53 17.71
C GLU A 299 2.55 4.96 16.24
N LEU A 300 1.67 5.87 15.82
CA LEU A 300 1.61 6.44 14.49
C LEU A 300 2.17 7.87 14.53
N ASN A 301 3.33 8.08 13.90
CA ASN A 301 4.00 9.37 13.82
C ASN A 301 3.87 10.02 12.45
N GLU A 302 4.34 9.37 11.39
CA GLU A 302 4.27 9.93 10.03
C GLU A 302 4.15 8.78 9.02
N LEU A 303 3.10 8.83 8.21
CA LEU A 303 2.78 7.88 7.14
C LEU A 303 2.61 8.65 5.83
N ASN A 304 2.59 7.96 4.69
CA ASN A 304 2.16 8.59 3.45
C ASN A 304 0.62 8.76 3.42
N GLY A 305 0.09 9.38 2.36
CA GLY A 305 -1.35 9.68 2.26
C GLY A 305 -2.25 8.46 2.08
N VAL A 306 -1.69 7.30 1.70
CA VAL A 306 -2.43 6.03 1.61
C VAL A 306 -2.71 5.50 3.01
N GLY A 307 -1.71 5.55 3.89
CA GLY A 307 -1.87 5.30 5.32
C GLY A 307 -1.72 3.84 5.74
N LEU A 308 -2.33 3.49 6.87
CA LEU A 308 -2.34 2.14 7.47
C LEU A 308 -3.77 1.58 7.46
N SER A 309 -3.94 0.32 7.06
CA SER A 309 -5.21 -0.41 7.22
C SER A 309 -5.00 -1.70 8.02
N ALA A 310 -5.76 -1.87 9.10
CA ALA A 310 -5.71 -3.00 10.03
C ALA A 310 -7.03 -3.78 10.07
N TYR A 311 -6.97 -5.11 9.97
CA TYR A 311 -8.15 -6.00 9.98
C TYR A 311 -7.99 -7.10 11.03
N ASN A 312 -8.98 -7.27 11.92
CA ASN A 312 -8.96 -8.31 12.96
C ASN A 312 -7.68 -8.26 13.85
N CYS A 313 -7.23 -7.07 14.23
CA CYS A 313 -6.05 -6.88 15.08
C CYS A 313 -6.42 -6.52 16.53
N ASP A 314 -5.56 -6.92 17.46
CA ASP A 314 -5.66 -6.62 18.89
C ASP A 314 -4.58 -5.62 19.31
N PHE A 315 -5.00 -4.54 19.98
CA PHE A 315 -4.10 -3.54 20.52
C PHE A 315 -4.39 -3.35 22.01
N SER A 316 -3.45 -3.72 22.87
CA SER A 316 -3.56 -3.55 24.32
C SER A 316 -2.34 -2.84 24.89
N GLY A 317 -2.56 -1.67 25.49
CA GLY A 317 -1.49 -0.86 26.08
C GLY A 317 -1.76 -0.45 27.53
N ARG A 318 -0.75 -0.47 28.40
CA ARG A 318 -0.81 0.01 29.79
C ARG A 318 -1.06 1.51 29.88
N THR A 319 -0.65 2.27 28.87
CA THR A 319 -0.96 3.70 28.76
C THR A 319 -1.83 3.99 27.54
N ARG A 320 -1.48 3.42 26.38
CA ARG A 320 -2.15 3.71 25.10
C ARG A 320 -2.28 2.46 24.24
N ALA A 321 -3.48 2.10 23.80
CA ALA A 321 -3.61 1.06 22.77
C ALA A 321 -3.21 1.62 21.39
N VAL A 322 -3.78 2.74 20.95
CA VAL A 322 -3.38 3.43 19.72
C VAL A 322 -3.08 4.89 19.99
N GLN A 323 -1.96 5.39 19.46
CA GLN A 323 -1.56 6.79 19.51
C GLN A 323 -1.29 7.32 18.10
N GLY A 324 -2.05 8.33 17.66
CA GLY A 324 -1.65 9.26 16.60
C GLY A 324 -0.98 10.48 17.22
N SER A 325 0.33 10.64 17.02
CA SER A 325 1.07 11.78 17.60
C SER A 325 0.76 13.09 16.88
N GLU A 326 1.28 14.21 17.38
CA GLU A 326 1.12 15.55 16.76
C GLU A 326 1.58 15.60 15.30
N ARG A 327 2.51 14.71 14.90
CA ARG A 327 3.02 14.61 13.52
C ARG A 327 2.12 13.78 12.61
N PHE A 328 1.16 13.03 13.16
CA PHE A 328 0.28 12.19 12.39
C PHE A 328 -0.78 13.05 11.69
N THR A 329 -0.65 13.18 10.38
CA THR A 329 -1.47 14.06 9.53
C THR A 329 -2.24 13.32 8.43
N THR A 330 -2.10 12.00 8.35
CA THR A 330 -2.69 11.18 7.29
C THR A 330 -3.83 10.30 7.83
N VAL A 331 -3.90 9.02 7.48
CA VAL A 331 -5.03 8.14 7.80
C VAL A 331 -4.57 6.79 8.32
N ALA A 332 -5.29 6.28 9.32
CA ALA A 332 -5.24 4.89 9.74
C ALA A 332 -6.67 4.35 9.93
N GLN A 333 -6.92 3.16 9.40
CA GLN A 333 -8.24 2.52 9.37
C GLN A 333 -8.20 1.16 10.05
N PHE A 334 -9.16 0.90 10.94
CA PHE A 334 -9.28 -0.31 11.75
C PHE A 334 -10.63 -0.94 11.48
N HIS A 335 -10.63 -2.21 11.11
CA HIS A 335 -11.84 -2.99 10.86
C HIS A 335 -11.82 -4.23 11.74
N SER A 336 -12.86 -4.44 12.55
CA SER A 336 -12.95 -5.64 13.41
C SER A 336 -11.78 -5.80 14.39
N CYS A 337 -11.11 -4.70 14.73
CA CYS A 337 -10.04 -4.66 15.71
C CYS A 337 -10.56 -4.52 17.16
N ARG A 338 -9.75 -4.91 18.14
CA ARG A 338 -10.04 -4.71 19.57
C ARG A 338 -9.01 -3.79 20.22
N PHE A 339 -9.47 -2.93 21.11
CA PHE A 339 -8.64 -1.94 21.82
C PHE A 339 -8.79 -2.07 23.34
N SER A 340 -7.69 -2.10 24.07
CA SER A 340 -7.72 -2.17 25.54
C SER A 340 -6.62 -1.33 26.20
N SER A 341 -6.98 -0.53 27.18
CA SER A 341 -6.02 0.16 28.05
C SER A 341 -6.65 0.50 29.39
N PRO A 342 -5.91 0.51 30.51
CA PRO A 342 -6.43 1.11 31.75
C PRO A 342 -6.50 2.65 31.66
N ALA A 343 -5.84 3.27 30.66
CA ALA A 343 -5.86 4.72 30.46
C ALA A 343 -6.53 5.10 29.13
N LEU A 344 -5.84 5.02 28.00
CA LEU A 344 -6.34 5.49 26.71
C LEU A 344 -6.40 4.34 25.69
N ALA A 345 -7.61 3.97 25.27
CA ALA A 345 -7.79 3.09 24.11
C ALA A 345 -7.31 3.79 22.84
N ILE A 346 -7.66 5.08 22.69
CA ILE A 346 -7.24 5.91 21.56
C ILE A 346 -6.73 7.25 22.09
N GLN A 347 -5.57 7.68 21.58
CA GLN A 347 -5.13 9.07 21.64
C GLN A 347 -4.85 9.57 20.22
N LEU A 348 -5.47 10.69 19.85
CA LEU A 348 -5.16 11.40 18.60
C LEU A 348 -4.82 12.86 18.89
N SER A 349 -3.54 13.20 18.76
CA SER A 349 -3.04 14.56 18.97
C SER A 349 -2.65 15.28 17.67
N GLY A 350 -2.58 14.55 16.54
CA GLY A 350 -2.30 15.10 15.21
C GLY A 350 -3.54 15.40 14.38
N SER A 351 -3.37 16.07 13.25
CA SER A 351 -4.47 16.47 12.34
C SER A 351 -4.99 15.36 11.42
N GLY A 352 -4.46 14.14 11.55
CA GLY A 352 -4.85 12.97 10.78
C GLY A 352 -6.25 12.43 11.10
N THR A 353 -6.56 11.27 10.53
CA THR A 353 -7.84 10.57 10.67
C THR A 353 -7.63 9.16 11.21
N LEU A 354 -8.29 8.84 12.31
CA LEU A 354 -8.46 7.45 12.77
C LEU A 354 -9.90 7.03 12.48
N SER A 355 -10.07 5.92 11.75
CA SER A 355 -11.39 5.37 11.41
C SER A 355 -11.48 3.94 11.93
N CYS A 356 -12.45 3.66 12.79
CA CYS A 356 -12.75 2.35 13.34
C CYS A 356 -14.14 1.91 12.85
N LEU A 357 -14.24 0.74 12.24
CA LEU A 357 -15.48 0.12 11.80
C LEU A 357 -15.61 -1.28 12.43
N ARG A 358 -16.72 -1.55 13.12
CA ARG A 358 -17.00 -2.86 13.74
C ARG A 358 -15.94 -3.29 14.77
N CYS A 359 -15.37 -2.33 15.49
CA CYS A 359 -14.33 -2.57 16.49
C CYS A 359 -14.92 -2.77 17.89
N GLU A 360 -14.18 -3.48 18.75
CA GLU A 360 -14.52 -3.66 20.16
C GLU A 360 -13.56 -2.88 21.06
N PHE A 361 -14.10 -2.20 22.05
CA PHE A 361 -13.36 -1.51 23.09
C PHE A 361 -13.52 -2.30 24.39
N LEU A 362 -12.41 -2.69 25.00
CA LEU A 362 -12.34 -3.56 26.18
C LEU A 362 -11.91 -2.81 27.45
N GLY A 363 -11.33 -1.63 27.31
CA GLY A 363 -10.96 -0.74 28.40
C GLY A 363 -10.38 0.58 27.90
N GLY A 364 -10.53 1.64 28.70
CA GLY A 364 -9.86 2.93 28.49
C GLY A 364 -10.73 3.97 27.76
N ALA A 365 -10.32 5.23 27.90
CA ALA A 365 -10.97 6.38 27.27
C ALA A 365 -10.46 6.62 25.84
N CYS A 366 -11.20 7.40 25.05
CA CYS A 366 -10.75 7.93 23.77
C CYS A 366 -10.52 9.43 23.88
N GLN A 367 -9.29 9.88 23.66
CA GLN A 367 -8.90 11.29 23.68
C GLN A 367 -8.54 11.76 22.27
N THR A 368 -9.27 12.74 21.76
CA THR A 368 -8.97 13.37 20.46
C THR A 368 -8.76 14.87 20.69
N ASP A 369 -7.54 15.35 20.50
CA ASP A 369 -7.20 16.77 20.69
C ASP A 369 -7.41 17.55 19.39
N VAL A 370 -7.03 16.95 18.25
CA VAL A 370 -7.07 17.53 16.90
C VAL A 370 -7.48 16.44 15.89
N GLY A 371 -7.81 16.82 14.66
CA GLY A 371 -7.98 15.87 13.56
C GLY A 371 -9.38 15.27 13.50
N GLN A 372 -9.47 13.98 13.15
CA GLN A 372 -10.75 13.30 12.91
C GLN A 372 -10.80 11.89 13.52
N LEU A 373 -11.87 11.58 14.26
CA LEU A 373 -12.11 10.23 14.81
C LEU A 373 -13.48 9.70 14.38
N LEU A 374 -13.51 8.54 13.71
CA LEU A 374 -14.74 7.86 13.30
C LEU A 374 -14.85 6.52 14.02
N LEU A 375 -15.91 6.31 14.79
CA LEU A 375 -16.25 5.08 15.50
C LEU A 375 -17.60 4.57 14.97
N ILE A 376 -17.58 3.61 14.05
CA ILE A 376 -18.76 3.16 13.32
C ILE A 376 -19.02 1.70 13.65
N GLN A 377 -20.24 1.37 14.08
CA GLN A 377 -20.64 0.05 14.57
C GLN A 377 -19.68 -0.50 15.63
N CYS A 378 -19.14 0.36 16.48
CA CYS A 378 -18.20 -0.03 17.51
C CYS A 378 -18.93 -0.32 18.83
N ASP A 379 -18.46 -1.33 19.54
CA ASP A 379 -19.02 -1.78 20.81
C ASP A 379 -18.01 -1.63 21.94
N ALA A 380 -18.48 -1.34 23.15
CA ALA A 380 -17.73 -1.49 24.40
C ALA A 380 -18.41 -2.53 25.29
N ASN A 381 -17.68 -3.56 25.69
CA ASN A 381 -18.24 -4.66 26.44
C ASN A 381 -17.96 -4.50 27.95
N GLY A 382 -19.01 -4.44 28.76
CA GLY A 382 -18.89 -4.38 30.22
C GLY A 382 -18.48 -3.02 30.82
N TYR A 383 -18.37 -1.95 30.01
CA TYR A 383 -18.12 -0.58 30.49
C TYR A 383 -18.57 0.49 29.47
N GLN A 384 -18.60 1.78 29.87
CA GLN A 384 -18.79 2.91 28.96
C GLN A 384 -17.49 3.74 28.88
N PRO A 385 -16.79 3.77 27.72
CA PRO A 385 -15.60 4.59 27.58
C PRO A 385 -15.95 6.07 27.57
N GLN A 386 -15.14 6.86 28.27
CA GLN A 386 -15.18 8.32 28.15
C GLN A 386 -14.66 8.72 26.76
N LEU A 387 -15.46 9.46 26.00
CA LEU A 387 -15.11 10.02 24.69
C LEU A 387 -14.87 11.52 24.82
N ASN A 388 -13.63 11.95 24.67
CA ASN A 388 -13.22 13.35 24.80
C ASN A 388 -12.81 13.92 23.44
N PHE A 389 -13.47 15.01 23.06
CA PHE A 389 -13.17 15.75 21.83
C PHE A 389 -12.75 17.18 22.19
N GLY A 390 -11.48 17.51 21.94
CA GLY A 390 -10.88 18.83 22.16
C GLY A 390 -11.43 19.91 21.22
N ALA A 391 -11.18 21.17 21.54
CA ALA A 391 -11.74 22.32 20.83
C ALA A 391 -11.33 22.38 19.34
N ASP A 392 -10.17 21.84 18.99
CA ASP A 392 -9.59 21.86 17.63
C ASP A 392 -9.89 20.59 16.82
N VAL A 393 -10.71 19.68 17.34
CA VAL A 393 -11.19 18.53 16.58
C VAL A 393 -12.02 19.00 15.39
N LYS A 394 -11.68 18.51 14.19
CA LYS A 394 -12.34 18.91 12.95
C LYS A 394 -13.62 18.12 12.71
N ARG A 395 -13.60 16.83 13.02
CA ARG A 395 -14.73 15.92 12.79
C ARG A 395 -14.70 14.77 13.76
N TRP A 396 -15.87 14.34 14.21
CA TRP A 396 -15.99 13.03 14.81
C TRP A 396 -17.32 12.35 14.49
N ARG A 397 -17.35 11.02 14.53
CA ARG A 397 -18.56 10.21 14.30
C ARG A 397 -18.60 9.08 15.31
N VAL A 398 -19.73 8.86 15.95
CA VAL A 398 -20.00 7.67 16.76
C VAL A 398 -21.36 7.13 16.32
N LEU A 399 -21.35 6.15 15.42
CA LEU A 399 -22.56 5.68 14.72
C LEU A 399 -22.80 4.19 14.95
N GLY A 400 -23.98 3.82 15.44
CA GLY A 400 -24.33 2.42 15.69
C GLY A 400 -23.43 1.71 16.71
N GLY A 401 -23.64 0.40 16.88
CA GLY A 401 -23.10 -0.32 18.03
C GLY A 401 -23.63 0.23 19.36
N ASN A 402 -23.14 -0.28 20.46
CA ASN A 402 -23.51 0.21 21.78
C ASN A 402 -22.78 1.53 22.14
N LEU A 403 -21.67 1.88 21.47
CA LEU A 403 -20.99 3.15 21.71
C LEU A 403 -21.81 4.36 21.29
N ALA A 404 -22.68 4.20 20.29
CA ALA A 404 -23.62 5.25 19.89
C ALA A 404 -24.66 5.57 20.97
N GLN A 405 -24.78 4.74 22.00
CA GLN A 405 -25.66 4.95 23.16
C GLN A 405 -24.88 5.47 24.39
N SER A 406 -23.59 5.79 24.24
CA SER A 406 -22.75 6.25 25.36
C SER A 406 -23.24 7.58 25.92
N SER A 407 -23.35 7.64 27.25
CA SER A 407 -23.62 8.89 27.99
C SER A 407 -22.33 9.65 28.35
N GLN A 408 -21.17 9.01 28.16
CA GLN A 408 -19.85 9.48 28.60
C GLN A 408 -19.14 10.23 27.47
N VAL A 409 -19.70 11.36 27.04
CA VAL A 409 -19.16 12.18 25.94
C VAL A 409 -18.89 13.61 26.42
N GLN A 410 -17.64 14.04 26.32
CA GLN A 410 -17.24 15.44 26.51
C GLN A 410 -16.86 16.04 25.15
N ASN A 411 -17.71 16.92 24.62
CA ASN A 411 -17.48 17.59 23.35
C ASN A 411 -17.15 19.08 23.55
N LEU A 412 -15.87 19.43 23.51
CA LEU A 412 -15.41 20.83 23.46
C LEU A 412 -15.35 21.37 22.01
N ALA A 413 -15.49 20.49 21.02
CA ALA A 413 -15.37 20.77 19.60
C ALA A 413 -16.66 21.41 19.03
N THR A 414 -17.03 22.59 19.52
CA THR A 414 -18.29 23.28 19.15
C THR A 414 -18.42 23.63 17.67
N GLN A 415 -17.30 23.63 16.93
CA GLN A 415 -17.23 23.91 15.50
C GLN A 415 -17.00 22.65 14.64
N ALA A 416 -16.87 21.47 15.25
CA ALA A 416 -16.62 20.23 14.54
C ALA A 416 -17.85 19.78 13.75
N ASP A 417 -17.60 19.07 12.65
CA ASP A 417 -18.61 18.25 12.01
C ASP A 417 -18.80 16.96 12.84
N TRP A 418 -19.87 16.82 13.62
CA TRP A 418 -20.04 15.67 14.50
C TRP A 418 -21.44 15.04 14.56
N ILE A 419 -21.47 13.72 14.77
CA ILE A 419 -22.71 12.92 14.90
C ILE A 419 -22.50 11.81 15.93
N LEU A 420 -23.47 11.67 16.84
CA LEU A 420 -23.63 10.55 17.78
C LEU A 420 -25.04 9.97 17.58
N ALA A 421 -25.18 8.79 16.98
CA ALA A 421 -26.50 8.26 16.59
C ALA A 421 -26.50 6.74 16.37
N PRO A 422 -27.64 6.03 16.54
CA PRO A 422 -27.77 4.70 15.95
C PRO A 422 -27.75 4.78 14.41
N ILE A 423 -27.52 3.65 13.75
CA ILE A 423 -27.56 3.56 12.28
C ILE A 423 -28.98 3.15 11.84
N PRO A 424 -29.59 3.85 10.88
CA PRO A 424 -30.87 3.43 10.31
C PRO A 424 -30.84 1.98 9.81
N GLU A 425 -31.86 1.19 10.13
CA GLU A 425 -31.93 -0.24 9.78
C GLU A 425 -31.66 -0.50 8.29
N ALA A 426 -32.20 0.37 7.42
CA ALA A 426 -32.03 0.32 5.97
C ALA A 426 -30.58 0.50 5.47
N LEU A 427 -29.65 0.94 6.31
CA LEU A 427 -28.24 1.16 6.00
C LEU A 427 -27.32 0.21 6.77
N GLN A 428 -27.87 -0.72 7.58
CA GLN A 428 -27.07 -1.73 8.24
C GLN A 428 -26.72 -2.84 7.26
N THR A 429 -25.47 -3.31 7.34
CA THR A 429 -25.00 -4.48 6.59
C THR A 429 -24.80 -5.67 7.53
N PRO A 430 -24.99 -6.90 7.04
CA PRO A 430 -24.76 -8.09 7.85
C PRO A 430 -23.26 -8.25 8.17
N PRO A 431 -22.93 -8.77 9.37
CA PRO A 431 -21.56 -9.17 9.69
C PRO A 431 -21.11 -10.29 8.74
N LEU A 432 -19.80 -10.38 8.50
CA LEU A 432 -19.19 -11.42 7.69
C LEU A 432 -18.27 -12.31 8.54
N PRO A 433 -18.10 -13.59 8.19
CA PRO A 433 -17.09 -14.41 8.84
C PRO A 433 -15.69 -13.88 8.50
N PRO A 434 -14.70 -14.07 9.40
CA PRO A 434 -13.33 -13.61 9.18
C PRO A 434 -12.69 -14.16 7.91
N LEU A 435 -11.88 -13.35 7.25
CA LEU A 435 -11.25 -13.67 5.97
C LEU A 435 -9.80 -14.19 6.14
N CYS A 436 -9.51 -15.40 5.65
CA CYS A 436 -8.17 -16.01 5.71
C CYS A 436 -7.52 -16.01 7.13
N PRO A 437 -8.18 -16.55 8.17
CA PRO A 437 -7.62 -16.58 9.52
C PRO A 437 -6.34 -17.44 9.62
N PRO A 438 -5.43 -17.15 10.58
CA PRO A 438 -4.19 -17.91 10.75
C PRO A 438 -4.42 -19.42 10.89
N GLY A 439 -3.44 -20.20 10.43
CA GLY A 439 -3.47 -21.67 10.51
C GLY A 439 -4.21 -22.38 9.37
N HIS A 440 -4.73 -21.64 8.39
CA HIS A 440 -5.42 -22.20 7.22
C HIS A 440 -4.51 -22.39 5.99
N ASP A 441 -3.28 -21.86 6.04
CA ASP A 441 -2.30 -22.04 4.96
C ASP A 441 -1.91 -23.51 4.81
N ARG A 442 -2.02 -24.02 3.58
CA ARG A 442 -1.56 -25.36 3.20
C ARG A 442 -0.10 -25.31 2.76
N HIS A 443 0.63 -26.37 3.10
CA HIS A 443 2.04 -26.54 2.75
C HIS A 443 2.26 -27.90 2.09
N VAL A 444 3.24 -27.96 1.19
CA VAL A 444 3.67 -29.21 0.54
C VAL A 444 4.68 -29.92 1.45
N SER A 445 4.40 -31.16 1.81
CA SER A 445 5.26 -32.00 2.65
C SER A 445 5.68 -33.27 1.92
N PHE A 446 6.83 -33.81 2.32
CA PHE A 446 7.41 -35.03 1.76
C PHE A 446 7.82 -35.98 2.91
N PRO A 447 7.65 -37.31 2.75
CA PRO A 447 8.23 -38.28 3.67
C PRO A 447 9.75 -38.12 3.81
N ALA A 448 10.30 -38.37 4.99
CA ALA A 448 11.75 -38.25 5.22
C ALA A 448 12.59 -39.23 4.37
N ASP A 449 12.01 -40.36 3.95
CA ASP A 449 12.64 -41.35 3.07
C ASP A 449 12.43 -41.04 1.57
N THR A 450 11.91 -39.86 1.22
CA THR A 450 11.71 -39.46 -0.18
C THR A 450 13.04 -39.53 -0.96
N PRO A 451 13.10 -40.29 -2.07
CA PRO A 451 14.30 -40.38 -2.88
C PRO A 451 14.67 -39.02 -3.50
N LEU A 452 15.96 -38.70 -3.46
CA LEU A 452 16.55 -37.55 -4.15
C LEU A 452 17.32 -38.03 -5.37
N ILE A 453 16.92 -37.56 -6.54
CA ILE A 453 17.48 -37.97 -7.83
C ILE A 453 18.17 -36.75 -8.44
N LEU A 454 19.48 -36.80 -8.63
CA LEU A 454 20.23 -35.67 -9.19
C LEU A 454 20.17 -35.70 -10.72
N VAL A 455 19.84 -34.59 -11.35
CA VAL A 455 19.87 -34.48 -12.82
C VAL A 455 21.26 -34.75 -13.41
N THR A 456 22.32 -34.45 -12.64
CA THR A 456 23.72 -34.70 -13.02
C THR A 456 24.06 -36.18 -13.15
N ASP A 457 23.42 -37.05 -12.35
CA ASP A 457 23.59 -38.51 -12.44
C ASP A 457 23.03 -39.07 -13.75
N TYR A 458 22.17 -38.29 -14.43
CA TYR A 458 21.57 -38.59 -15.72
C TYR A 458 22.22 -37.81 -16.87
N GLY A 459 23.36 -37.16 -16.60
CA GLY A 459 24.19 -36.48 -17.60
C GLY A 459 23.83 -35.01 -17.87
N ALA A 460 23.08 -34.35 -16.99
CA ALA A 460 22.87 -32.91 -17.09
C ALA A 460 24.15 -32.13 -16.76
N ASP A 461 24.44 -31.09 -17.55
CA ASP A 461 25.62 -30.24 -17.40
C ASP A 461 25.35 -28.85 -18.03
N CYS A 462 25.85 -27.79 -17.39
CA CYS A 462 25.61 -26.41 -17.84
C CYS A 462 26.29 -26.06 -19.18
N SER A 463 27.26 -26.87 -19.64
CA SER A 463 27.92 -26.70 -20.94
C SER A 463 27.12 -27.30 -22.10
N LEU A 464 26.09 -28.12 -21.82
CA LEU A 464 25.26 -28.72 -22.87
C LEU A 464 24.37 -27.66 -23.53
N ALA A 465 24.26 -27.77 -24.85
CA ALA A 465 23.34 -26.94 -25.64
C ALA A 465 21.85 -27.33 -25.45
N ASP A 466 21.60 -28.51 -24.88
CA ASP A 466 20.27 -29.00 -24.50
C ASP A 466 20.37 -30.05 -23.38
N ASN A 467 19.78 -29.74 -22.23
CA ASN A 467 19.69 -30.57 -21.04
C ASN A 467 18.38 -31.36 -20.98
N GLY A 468 17.43 -31.09 -21.89
CA GLY A 468 16.11 -31.72 -21.93
C GLY A 468 16.15 -33.24 -21.79
N PRO A 469 16.94 -33.97 -22.60
CA PRO A 469 17.04 -35.42 -22.51
C PRO A 469 17.57 -35.93 -21.15
N ALA A 470 18.49 -35.21 -20.51
CA ALA A 470 19.05 -35.61 -19.22
C ALA A 470 18.05 -35.40 -18.08
N PHE A 471 17.39 -34.24 -18.06
CA PHE A 471 16.34 -33.93 -17.10
C PHE A 471 15.16 -34.91 -17.25
N GLN A 472 14.71 -35.19 -18.47
CA GLN A 472 13.59 -36.10 -18.69
C GLN A 472 13.91 -37.52 -18.24
N ARG A 473 15.13 -38.04 -18.45
CA ARG A 473 15.52 -39.36 -17.90
C ARG A 473 15.46 -39.41 -16.38
N ALA A 474 15.92 -38.36 -15.69
CA ALA A 474 15.85 -38.26 -14.23
C ALA A 474 14.39 -38.22 -13.74
N LEU A 475 13.54 -37.45 -14.42
CA LEU A 475 12.10 -37.35 -14.16
C LEU A 475 11.39 -38.68 -14.42
N ASP A 476 11.65 -39.33 -15.54
CA ASP A 476 11.08 -40.63 -15.90
C ASP A 476 11.46 -41.71 -14.87
N HIS A 477 12.72 -41.71 -14.43
CA HIS A 477 13.17 -42.58 -13.35
C HIS A 477 12.39 -42.31 -12.05
N ALA A 478 12.27 -41.04 -11.65
CA ALA A 478 11.50 -40.66 -10.47
C ALA A 478 10.04 -41.13 -10.56
N GLY A 479 9.39 -40.92 -11.71
CA GLY A 479 8.02 -41.38 -11.96
C GLY A 479 7.87 -42.91 -11.91
N SER A 480 8.88 -43.65 -12.38
CA SER A 480 8.87 -45.12 -12.36
C SER A 480 8.87 -45.73 -10.95
N LEU A 481 9.24 -44.95 -9.92
CA LEU A 481 9.23 -45.41 -8.52
C LEU A 481 7.81 -45.57 -7.95
N GLY A 482 6.80 -44.97 -8.57
CA GLY A 482 5.40 -45.08 -8.13
C GLY A 482 5.09 -44.48 -6.76
N ARG A 483 6.00 -43.66 -6.21
CA ARG A 483 5.92 -43.03 -4.88
C ARG A 483 6.46 -41.59 -4.95
N PRO A 484 6.22 -40.73 -3.94
CA PRO A 484 6.80 -39.40 -3.90
C PRO A 484 8.32 -39.40 -4.09
N ALA A 485 8.82 -38.54 -4.97
CA ALA A 485 10.24 -38.40 -5.28
C ALA A 485 10.59 -36.94 -5.62
N VAL A 486 11.85 -36.55 -5.36
CA VAL A 486 12.37 -35.22 -5.71
C VAL A 486 13.50 -35.37 -6.73
N VAL A 487 13.34 -34.73 -7.88
CA VAL A 487 14.42 -34.54 -8.86
C VAL A 487 15.08 -33.21 -8.58
N TYR A 488 16.38 -33.22 -8.30
CA TYR A 488 17.13 -32.04 -7.88
C TYR A 488 18.12 -31.58 -8.94
N ALA A 489 18.05 -30.29 -9.26
CA ALA A 489 18.99 -29.59 -10.11
C ALA A 489 19.86 -28.66 -9.23
N PRO A 490 21.17 -28.89 -9.15
CA PRO A 490 22.09 -27.98 -8.46
C PRO A 490 22.15 -26.60 -9.13
N ALA A 491 22.66 -25.59 -8.44
CA ALA A 491 22.87 -24.25 -9.00
C ALA A 491 23.62 -24.30 -10.34
N GLY A 492 23.13 -23.59 -11.34
CA GLY A 492 23.62 -23.71 -12.71
C GLY A 492 22.67 -23.10 -13.75
N LEU A 493 23.21 -22.88 -14.95
CA LEU A 493 22.47 -22.39 -16.11
C LEU A 493 22.27 -23.55 -17.10
N TYR A 494 21.09 -24.17 -17.11
CA TYR A 494 20.80 -25.35 -17.93
C TYR A 494 20.00 -24.94 -19.18
N ALA A 495 20.57 -25.13 -20.37
CA ALA A 495 19.90 -24.85 -21.65
C ALA A 495 18.91 -25.94 -22.04
N PHE A 496 17.74 -25.58 -22.57
CA PHE A 496 16.69 -26.49 -23.04
C PHE A 496 16.25 -26.15 -24.47
N ARG A 497 16.11 -27.18 -25.30
CA ARG A 497 15.49 -27.11 -26.63
C ARG A 497 14.26 -28.02 -26.77
N SER A 498 13.86 -28.65 -25.68
CA SER A 498 12.68 -29.50 -25.57
C SER A 498 11.88 -29.15 -24.30
N ASP A 499 10.61 -29.53 -24.30
CA ASP A 499 9.74 -29.46 -23.14
C ASP A 499 10.04 -30.59 -22.14
N LEU A 500 9.55 -30.46 -20.91
CA LEU A 500 9.64 -31.47 -19.85
C LEU A 500 8.26 -31.85 -19.32
N LEU A 501 8.04 -33.16 -19.14
CA LEU A 501 6.91 -33.70 -18.41
C LEU A 501 7.37 -34.03 -16.99
N ILE A 502 6.73 -33.42 -15.98
CA ILE A 502 6.93 -33.74 -14.57
C ILE A 502 5.91 -34.81 -14.18
N PRO A 503 6.34 -36.05 -13.88
CA PRO A 503 5.41 -37.15 -13.60
C PRO A 503 4.65 -36.97 -12.30
N SER A 504 3.57 -37.73 -12.15
CA SER A 504 2.77 -37.71 -10.93
C SER A 504 3.61 -38.04 -9.69
N GLN A 505 3.38 -37.34 -8.58
CA GLN A 505 4.13 -37.48 -7.31
C GLN A 505 5.60 -37.04 -7.35
N VAL A 506 6.04 -36.33 -8.41
CA VAL A 506 7.42 -35.84 -8.54
C VAL A 506 7.51 -34.33 -8.34
N GLU A 507 8.50 -33.87 -7.58
CA GLU A 507 8.90 -32.45 -7.56
C GLU A 507 10.19 -32.25 -8.35
N LEU A 508 10.21 -31.27 -9.27
CA LEU A 508 11.46 -30.73 -9.80
C LEU A 508 11.89 -29.57 -8.90
N ARG A 509 13.03 -29.74 -8.23
CA ARG A 509 13.55 -28.80 -7.23
C ARG A 509 14.90 -28.23 -7.66
N GLY A 510 15.05 -26.92 -7.55
CA GLY A 510 16.31 -26.20 -7.69
C GLY A 510 16.94 -25.82 -6.34
N SER A 511 18.02 -25.08 -6.42
CA SER A 511 18.90 -24.71 -5.30
C SER A 511 18.36 -23.62 -4.36
N PHE A 512 17.31 -22.88 -4.74
CA PHE A 512 16.74 -21.85 -3.86
C PHE A 512 15.85 -22.49 -2.80
N ALA A 513 16.19 -22.29 -1.53
CA ALA A 513 15.39 -22.75 -0.39
C ALA A 513 14.54 -21.62 0.23
N VAL A 514 14.46 -20.46 -0.42
CA VAL A 514 13.74 -19.26 0.01
C VAL A 514 13.23 -18.49 -1.22
N PRO A 515 12.24 -17.58 -1.06
CA PRO A 515 11.84 -16.65 -2.11
C PRO A 515 13.03 -15.92 -2.75
N HIS A 516 13.12 -15.93 -4.08
CA HIS A 516 14.27 -15.37 -4.81
C HIS A 516 13.91 -14.47 -5.99
N HIS A 517 14.94 -13.85 -6.59
CA HIS A 517 14.82 -12.94 -7.72
C HIS A 517 15.86 -13.28 -8.79
N THR A 518 15.59 -12.94 -10.06
CA THR A 518 16.52 -13.07 -11.20
C THR A 518 17.84 -12.30 -11.06
N VAL A 519 18.00 -11.51 -9.99
CA VAL A 519 19.22 -10.74 -9.72
C VAL A 519 20.26 -11.60 -9.00
N SER A 520 19.84 -12.77 -8.49
CA SER A 520 20.67 -13.71 -7.76
C SER A 520 20.90 -15.01 -8.52
N ALA A 521 22.08 -15.59 -8.32
CA ALA A 521 22.48 -16.87 -8.91
C ALA A 521 21.78 -18.05 -8.20
N GLY A 522 21.61 -19.14 -8.93
CA GLY A 522 21.03 -20.39 -8.45
C GLY A 522 20.70 -21.31 -9.63
N THR A 523 19.65 -22.13 -9.49
CA THR A 523 19.19 -23.01 -10.57
C THR A 523 18.34 -22.24 -11.58
N VAL A 524 18.81 -22.17 -12.83
CA VAL A 524 18.13 -21.48 -13.93
C VAL A 524 17.92 -22.43 -15.11
N LEU A 525 16.69 -22.54 -15.57
CA LEU A 525 16.29 -23.23 -16.79
C LEU A 525 16.23 -22.19 -17.93
N LEU A 526 17.19 -22.26 -18.86
CA LEU A 526 17.30 -21.40 -20.03
C LEU A 526 16.53 -22.01 -21.21
N ILE A 527 15.45 -21.38 -21.63
CA ILE A 527 14.51 -21.91 -22.62
C ILE A 527 14.84 -21.30 -24.00
N HIS A 528 15.23 -22.14 -24.97
CA HIS A 528 15.69 -21.71 -26.29
C HIS A 528 14.75 -22.08 -27.46
N HIS A 529 13.54 -22.54 -27.17
CA HIS A 529 12.53 -22.92 -28.17
C HIS A 529 11.18 -22.23 -27.91
N GLY A 530 10.23 -22.41 -28.83
CA GLY A 530 8.86 -21.85 -28.72
C GLY A 530 8.71 -20.39 -29.16
N GLN A 531 9.79 -19.68 -29.52
CA GLN A 531 9.69 -18.29 -29.96
C GLN A 531 8.76 -18.13 -31.18
N GLY A 532 7.80 -17.22 -31.06
CA GLY A 532 6.82 -16.92 -32.10
C GLY A 532 5.60 -17.83 -32.12
N ASP A 533 5.51 -18.84 -31.25
CA ASP A 533 4.37 -19.76 -31.17
C ASP A 533 3.62 -19.63 -29.84
N GLU A 534 2.63 -18.73 -29.76
CA GLU A 534 1.84 -18.54 -28.53
C GLU A 534 1.05 -19.80 -28.11
N ALA A 535 0.65 -20.61 -29.09
CA ALA A 535 -0.23 -21.77 -28.90
C ALA A 535 0.52 -23.11 -28.78
N GLY A 536 1.86 -23.05 -28.81
CA GLY A 536 2.72 -24.22 -28.73
C GLY A 536 2.62 -24.99 -27.41
N GLN A 537 3.40 -26.06 -27.32
CA GLN A 537 3.48 -26.87 -26.10
C GLN A 537 4.10 -26.09 -24.94
N PRO A 538 3.60 -26.28 -23.71
CA PRO A 538 4.17 -25.63 -22.55
C PRO A 538 5.54 -26.24 -22.20
N PHE A 539 6.47 -25.41 -21.73
CA PHE A 539 7.80 -25.91 -21.36
C PHE A 539 7.77 -26.94 -20.22
N LEU A 540 7.02 -26.66 -19.14
CA LEU A 540 6.86 -27.57 -18.01
C LEU A 540 5.40 -28.04 -17.91
N SER A 541 5.17 -29.33 -18.11
CA SER A 541 3.86 -29.97 -17.95
C SER A 541 3.80 -30.76 -16.65
N LEU A 542 2.93 -30.36 -15.71
CA LEU A 542 2.81 -30.96 -14.39
C LEU A 542 1.67 -31.97 -14.35
N GLN A 543 1.95 -33.26 -14.16
CA GLN A 543 0.89 -34.24 -13.88
C GLN A 543 0.31 -34.07 -12.48
N ARG A 544 -0.78 -34.77 -12.17
CA ARG A 544 -1.43 -34.72 -10.84
C ARG A 544 -0.42 -34.94 -9.71
N GLN A 545 -0.57 -34.20 -8.61
CA GLN A 545 0.30 -34.32 -7.44
C GLN A 545 1.80 -34.12 -7.78
N SER A 546 2.13 -33.22 -8.71
CA SER A 546 3.53 -32.88 -9.04
C SER A 546 3.77 -31.38 -8.90
N GLY A 547 5.03 -30.95 -8.85
CA GLY A 547 5.28 -29.53 -8.69
C GLY A 547 6.71 -29.10 -8.87
N LEU A 548 6.90 -27.79 -8.68
CA LEU A 548 8.17 -27.10 -8.88
C LEU A 548 8.57 -26.40 -7.59
N ARG A 549 9.88 -26.38 -7.31
CA ARG A 549 10.41 -25.62 -6.19
C ARG A 549 11.76 -24.96 -6.47
N GLY A 550 11.95 -23.72 -6.03
CA GLY A 550 13.28 -23.16 -5.81
C GLY A 550 14.11 -22.97 -7.08
N LEU A 551 13.49 -22.59 -8.19
CA LEU A 551 14.14 -22.49 -9.50
C LEU A 551 13.68 -21.26 -10.29
N THR A 552 14.48 -20.89 -11.29
CA THR A 552 14.17 -19.80 -12.22
C THR A 552 13.96 -20.31 -13.64
N CYS A 553 12.90 -19.89 -14.32
CA CYS A 553 12.72 -20.05 -15.77
C CYS A 553 13.07 -18.75 -16.48
N TRP A 554 13.85 -18.83 -17.56
CA TRP A 554 14.35 -17.66 -18.29
C TRP A 554 14.44 -17.92 -19.79
N TYR A 555 14.00 -16.96 -20.61
CA TYR A 555 14.04 -17.01 -22.07
C TYR A 555 15.14 -16.08 -22.59
N PRO A 556 16.33 -16.58 -22.97
CA PRO A 556 17.49 -15.72 -23.26
C PRO A 556 17.30 -14.80 -24.47
N GLN A 557 16.50 -15.23 -25.44
CA GLN A 557 16.20 -14.49 -26.67
C GLN A 557 15.09 -13.43 -26.50
N GLN A 558 14.34 -13.47 -25.41
CA GLN A 558 13.23 -12.55 -25.18
C GLN A 558 13.74 -11.16 -24.78
N ARG A 559 13.18 -10.11 -25.39
CA ARG A 559 13.56 -8.71 -25.13
C ARG A 559 12.46 -8.01 -24.34
N ALA A 560 12.79 -7.36 -23.23
CA ALA A 560 11.80 -6.73 -22.37
C ALA A 560 11.16 -5.48 -22.99
N SER A 561 11.90 -4.76 -23.84
CA SER A 561 11.37 -3.58 -24.56
C SER A 561 10.39 -3.93 -25.68
N THR A 562 10.52 -5.14 -26.24
CA THR A 562 9.83 -5.59 -27.46
C THR A 562 9.53 -7.09 -27.35
N PRO A 563 8.72 -7.52 -26.36
CA PRO A 563 8.49 -8.93 -26.11
C PRO A 563 7.72 -9.56 -27.27
N VAL A 564 8.10 -10.79 -27.63
CA VAL A 564 7.45 -11.58 -28.68
C VAL A 564 6.71 -12.80 -28.09
N PRO A 565 5.77 -13.41 -28.82
CA PRO A 565 5.01 -14.55 -28.32
C PRO A 565 5.88 -15.78 -27.99
N TYR A 566 5.51 -16.49 -26.93
CA TYR A 566 6.00 -17.83 -26.53
C TYR A 566 4.83 -18.64 -25.93
N PRO A 567 4.92 -19.98 -25.89
CA PRO A 567 3.97 -20.83 -25.18
C PRO A 567 3.94 -20.53 -23.67
N TRP A 568 3.03 -21.19 -22.98
CA TRP A 568 3.01 -21.21 -21.51
C TRP A 568 4.30 -21.80 -20.95
N THR A 569 4.87 -21.16 -19.93
CA THR A 569 6.04 -21.73 -19.26
C THR A 569 5.66 -22.97 -18.45
N ILE A 570 4.52 -22.91 -17.76
CA ILE A 570 4.02 -23.99 -16.91
C ILE A 570 2.56 -24.29 -17.27
N ARG A 571 2.20 -25.56 -17.32
CA ARG A 571 0.81 -26.02 -17.38
C ARG A 571 0.56 -27.17 -16.40
N SER A 572 -0.51 -27.08 -15.61
CA SER A 572 -1.01 -28.27 -14.88
C SER A 572 -1.86 -29.14 -15.80
N LEU A 573 -1.65 -30.45 -15.70
CA LEU A 573 -2.39 -31.51 -16.40
C LEU A 573 -3.32 -32.27 -15.44
N GLY A 574 -3.33 -31.93 -14.16
CA GLY A 574 -4.19 -32.53 -13.16
C GLY A 574 -4.13 -31.85 -11.79
N PRO A 575 -4.94 -32.31 -10.82
CA PRO A 575 -5.13 -31.64 -9.54
C PRO A 575 -3.94 -31.81 -8.59
N GLN A 576 -3.96 -31.03 -7.52
CA GLN A 576 -3.02 -31.08 -6.40
C GLN A 576 -1.57 -30.81 -6.80
N CYS A 577 -1.33 -30.03 -7.86
CA CYS A 577 0.00 -29.56 -8.20
C CYS A 577 0.45 -28.39 -7.30
N TRP A 578 1.73 -28.05 -7.33
CA TRP A 578 2.24 -26.91 -6.56
C TRP A 578 3.39 -26.15 -7.24
N LEU A 579 3.51 -24.87 -6.89
CA LEU A 579 4.59 -23.96 -7.27
C LEU A 579 5.08 -23.26 -6.00
N VAL A 580 6.32 -23.55 -5.57
CA VAL A 580 6.89 -22.99 -4.34
C VAL A 580 8.23 -22.32 -4.61
N ASP A 581 8.39 -21.03 -4.33
CA ASP A 581 9.62 -20.28 -4.62
C ASP A 581 10.05 -20.43 -6.10
N VAL A 582 9.12 -20.16 -7.03
CA VAL A 582 9.34 -20.29 -8.48
C VAL A 582 9.39 -18.90 -9.11
N THR A 583 10.48 -18.59 -9.82
CA THR A 583 10.64 -17.32 -10.54
C THR A 583 10.58 -17.53 -12.05
N ILE A 584 9.72 -16.78 -12.75
CA ILE A 584 9.59 -16.78 -14.21
C ILE A 584 10.00 -15.40 -14.73
N GLY A 585 11.26 -15.25 -15.10
CA GLY A 585 11.88 -13.94 -15.18
C GLY A 585 11.42 -13.03 -16.33
N ASN A 586 11.01 -13.59 -17.48
CA ASN A 586 10.65 -12.81 -18.68
C ASN A 586 9.72 -13.58 -19.64
N ALA A 587 8.70 -14.27 -19.12
CA ALA A 587 7.82 -15.07 -19.97
C ALA A 587 6.77 -14.23 -20.71
N TRP A 588 6.38 -14.68 -21.91
CA TRP A 588 5.14 -14.22 -22.55
C TRP A 588 3.92 -14.68 -21.75
N GLN A 589 3.88 -15.96 -21.41
CA GLN A 589 2.83 -16.64 -20.65
C GLN A 589 3.44 -17.46 -19.51
N ALA A 590 3.06 -17.18 -18.26
CA ALA A 590 3.70 -17.80 -17.09
C ALA A 590 3.07 -19.15 -16.70
N ALA A 591 1.84 -19.17 -16.15
CA ALA A 591 1.23 -20.39 -15.64
C ALA A 591 -0.22 -20.59 -16.10
N ASP A 592 -0.47 -21.71 -16.78
CA ASP A 592 -1.79 -22.19 -17.20
C ASP A 592 -2.29 -23.30 -16.27
N LEU A 593 -3.16 -22.90 -15.35
CA LEU A 593 -3.88 -23.76 -14.42
C LEU A 593 -5.39 -23.73 -14.74
N ALA A 594 -5.74 -23.37 -15.97
CA ALA A 594 -7.11 -23.21 -16.44
C ALA A 594 -7.51 -24.26 -17.48
N SER A 595 -6.54 -24.80 -18.22
CA SER A 595 -6.80 -25.82 -19.25
C SER A 595 -7.21 -27.19 -18.69
N HIS A 596 -6.89 -27.48 -17.41
CA HIS A 596 -7.23 -28.74 -16.73
C HIS A 596 -7.62 -28.47 -15.28
N ASP A 597 -8.19 -29.48 -14.62
CA ASP A 597 -8.54 -29.43 -13.19
C ASP A 597 -7.35 -29.02 -12.32
N ALA A 598 -7.48 -27.87 -11.67
CA ALA A 598 -6.49 -27.29 -10.75
C ALA A 598 -6.92 -27.39 -9.27
N THR A 599 -7.87 -28.28 -8.95
CA THR A 599 -8.35 -28.52 -7.60
C THR A 599 -7.19 -28.82 -6.65
N GLY A 600 -7.17 -28.16 -5.50
CA GLY A 600 -6.16 -28.36 -4.47
C GLY A 600 -4.80 -27.73 -4.77
N MET A 601 -4.63 -26.97 -5.86
CA MET A 601 -3.38 -26.29 -6.22
C MET A 601 -2.82 -25.44 -5.06
N ILE A 602 -1.50 -25.43 -4.90
CA ILE A 602 -0.79 -24.57 -3.94
C ILE A 602 0.24 -23.72 -4.68
N ILE A 603 0.06 -22.41 -4.64
CA ILE A 603 1.07 -21.43 -5.07
C ILE A 603 1.57 -20.69 -3.84
N ASP A 604 2.89 -20.71 -3.63
CA ASP A 604 3.58 -20.04 -2.54
C ASP A 604 4.83 -19.38 -3.11
N TYR A 605 4.76 -18.07 -3.38
CA TYR A 605 5.80 -17.30 -4.05
C TYR A 605 6.05 -17.72 -5.52
N LEU A 606 5.07 -17.43 -6.39
CA LEU A 606 5.27 -17.37 -7.84
C LEU A 606 5.65 -15.94 -8.23
N ALA A 607 6.87 -15.74 -8.70
CA ALA A 607 7.40 -14.41 -9.00
C ALA A 607 7.85 -14.26 -10.45
N GLY A 608 7.97 -13.04 -10.96
CA GLY A 608 8.45 -12.83 -12.33
C GLY A 608 8.07 -11.53 -13.01
N ALA A 609 8.57 -11.33 -14.23
CA ALA A 609 8.05 -10.33 -15.15
C ALA A 609 7.37 -11.07 -16.30
N VAL A 610 6.06 -10.84 -16.46
CA VAL A 610 5.24 -11.56 -17.42
C VAL A 610 4.59 -10.56 -18.38
N PHE A 611 4.63 -10.84 -19.68
CA PHE A 611 4.28 -9.84 -20.69
C PHE A 611 2.81 -9.89 -21.13
N ARG A 612 2.21 -11.08 -21.28
CA ARG A 612 0.87 -11.24 -21.85
C ARG A 612 -0.13 -11.91 -20.91
N ARG A 613 0.22 -13.04 -20.28
CA ARG A 613 -0.65 -13.74 -19.30
C ARG A 613 0.16 -14.23 -18.12
N GLY A 614 -0.15 -13.73 -16.92
CA GLY A 614 0.51 -14.13 -15.67
C GLY A 614 0.05 -15.51 -15.19
N LEU A 615 -1.07 -15.53 -14.50
CA LEU A 615 -1.65 -16.72 -13.90
C LEU A 615 -3.10 -16.88 -14.38
N ALA A 616 -3.41 -17.99 -15.03
CA ALA A 616 -4.78 -18.36 -15.35
C ALA A 616 -5.17 -19.59 -14.54
N ILE A 617 -6.28 -19.53 -13.80
CA ILE A 617 -6.85 -20.67 -13.05
C ILE A 617 -8.33 -20.84 -13.38
N ALA A 618 -8.74 -22.08 -13.61
CA ALA A 618 -10.14 -22.40 -13.85
C ALA A 618 -10.53 -23.81 -13.38
N ASN A 619 -11.82 -24.03 -13.15
CA ASN A 619 -12.37 -25.32 -12.72
C ASN A 619 -11.65 -25.85 -11.47
N ALA A 620 -11.32 -24.96 -10.53
CA ALA A 620 -10.54 -25.28 -9.35
C ALA A 620 -11.40 -25.19 -8.09
N ASP A 621 -11.32 -26.21 -7.24
CA ASP A 621 -11.82 -26.14 -5.88
C ASP A 621 -10.65 -26.15 -4.87
N ASN A 622 -10.81 -25.44 -3.75
CA ASN A 622 -9.86 -25.46 -2.63
C ASN A 622 -8.41 -25.17 -3.06
N ALA A 623 -8.19 -24.15 -3.92
CA ALA A 623 -6.85 -23.73 -4.34
C ALA A 623 -6.34 -22.53 -3.50
N GLN A 624 -5.02 -22.46 -3.33
CA GLN A 624 -4.35 -21.41 -2.54
C GLN A 624 -3.34 -20.66 -3.41
N ILE A 625 -3.36 -19.33 -3.35
CA ILE A 625 -2.37 -18.45 -3.98
C ILE A 625 -1.83 -17.48 -2.93
N ARG A 626 -0.57 -17.68 -2.57
CA ARG A 626 0.11 -16.88 -1.55
C ARG A 626 1.38 -16.24 -2.10
N ASP A 627 1.60 -14.99 -1.73
CA ASP A 627 2.84 -14.24 -2.00
C ASP A 627 3.27 -14.20 -3.48
N LEU A 628 2.32 -14.24 -4.41
CA LEU A 628 2.62 -14.00 -5.82
C LEU A 628 3.27 -12.61 -5.98
N GLN A 629 4.33 -12.50 -6.78
CA GLN A 629 5.10 -11.27 -6.96
C GLN A 629 5.42 -11.04 -8.44
N PHE A 630 4.50 -10.41 -9.17
CA PHE A 630 4.76 -10.01 -10.56
C PHE A 630 5.22 -8.57 -10.64
N ASN A 631 6.43 -8.34 -11.17
CA ASN A 631 6.98 -7.00 -11.34
C ASN A 631 7.96 -6.94 -12.54
N PRO A 632 7.86 -5.93 -13.44
CA PRO A 632 8.79 -5.74 -14.55
C PRO A 632 10.27 -5.71 -14.17
N HIS A 633 10.63 -5.40 -12.91
CA HIS A 633 12.03 -5.43 -12.51
C HIS A 633 12.64 -6.85 -12.55
N TYR A 634 11.86 -7.93 -12.55
CA TYR A 634 12.38 -9.30 -12.72
C TYR A 634 12.99 -9.55 -14.11
N SER A 635 12.54 -8.86 -15.17
CA SER A 635 13.19 -8.93 -16.49
C SER A 635 14.29 -7.89 -16.70
N ASN A 636 14.47 -6.96 -15.74
CA ASN A 636 15.33 -5.80 -15.90
C ASN A 636 16.45 -5.68 -14.85
N ARG A 637 16.38 -6.41 -13.72
CA ARG A 637 17.43 -6.48 -12.71
C ARG A 637 17.96 -7.91 -12.69
N LEU A 638 19.06 -8.12 -13.41
CA LEU A 638 19.56 -9.45 -13.74
C LEU A 638 20.90 -9.72 -13.05
N HIS A 639 21.11 -10.97 -12.65
CA HIS A 639 22.43 -11.43 -12.24
C HIS A 639 23.40 -11.28 -13.42
N THR A 640 24.68 -10.99 -13.15
CA THR A 640 25.67 -10.72 -14.20
C THR A 640 25.92 -11.91 -15.12
N SER A 641 25.74 -13.13 -14.64
CA SER A 641 25.87 -14.37 -15.43
C SER A 641 24.65 -14.70 -16.29
N LEU A 642 23.49 -14.07 -16.06
CA LEU A 642 22.26 -14.42 -16.77
C LEU A 642 22.32 -13.89 -18.22
N PRO A 643 22.19 -14.74 -19.25
CA PRO A 643 22.26 -14.30 -20.65
C PRO A 643 21.01 -13.51 -21.02
N CYS A 644 21.16 -12.39 -21.74
CA CYS A 644 20.03 -11.58 -22.18
C CYS A 644 20.26 -11.05 -23.61
N ALA A 645 19.20 -11.03 -24.42
CA ALA A 645 19.20 -10.43 -25.74
C ALA A 645 19.25 -8.89 -25.71
N GLU A 646 18.92 -8.29 -24.57
CA GLU A 646 18.87 -6.85 -24.35
C GLU A 646 19.36 -6.50 -22.94
N ARG A 647 20.31 -5.56 -22.85
CA ARG A 647 20.78 -5.06 -21.56
C ARG A 647 19.78 -4.03 -20.99
N PRO A 648 19.31 -4.21 -19.75
CA PRO A 648 18.34 -3.29 -19.15
C PRO A 648 18.91 -1.88 -18.96
N ASN A 649 18.09 -0.87 -19.27
CA ASN A 649 18.33 0.53 -18.98
C ASN A 649 16.99 1.22 -18.66
N ARG A 650 17.03 2.53 -18.40
CA ARG A 650 15.81 3.30 -18.05
C ARG A 650 14.73 3.22 -19.14
N GLU A 651 15.11 3.28 -20.41
CA GLU A 651 14.17 3.25 -21.55
C GLU A 651 13.55 1.86 -21.73
N THR A 652 14.34 0.79 -21.61
CA THR A 652 13.81 -0.58 -21.73
C THR A 652 12.86 -0.92 -20.58
N ILE A 653 13.13 -0.43 -19.37
CA ILE A 653 12.24 -0.60 -18.21
C ILE A 653 10.90 0.10 -18.47
N LEU A 654 10.92 1.35 -18.95
CA LEU A 654 9.70 2.10 -19.25
C LEU A 654 8.91 1.42 -20.38
N ALA A 655 9.57 0.97 -21.45
CA ALA A 655 8.94 0.24 -22.54
C ALA A 655 8.28 -1.08 -22.06
N CYS A 656 8.95 -1.82 -21.17
CA CYS A 656 8.40 -3.02 -20.54
C CYS A 656 7.11 -2.71 -19.75
N VAL A 657 7.16 -1.69 -18.88
CA VAL A 657 6.01 -1.24 -18.08
C VAL A 657 4.84 -0.82 -18.98
N ASP A 658 5.11 -0.03 -20.02
CA ASP A 658 4.08 0.44 -20.94
C ASP A 658 3.48 -0.71 -21.76
N PHE A 659 4.31 -1.68 -22.18
CA PHE A 659 3.83 -2.89 -22.85
C PHE A 659 2.90 -3.69 -21.93
N GLN A 660 3.32 -3.96 -20.68
CA GLN A 660 2.52 -4.73 -19.74
C GLN A 660 1.20 -4.03 -19.39
N ARG A 661 1.21 -2.71 -19.18
CA ARG A 661 0.00 -1.91 -18.99
C ARG A 661 -1.00 -2.04 -20.15
N ALA A 662 -0.50 -2.21 -21.38
CA ALA A 662 -1.34 -2.35 -22.54
C ALA A 662 -1.81 -3.79 -22.82
N ASN A 663 -1.10 -4.80 -22.32
CA ASN A 663 -1.25 -6.18 -22.82
C ASN A 663 -1.37 -7.27 -21.74
N LEU A 664 -0.87 -7.05 -20.51
CA LEU A 664 -0.82 -8.09 -19.49
C LEU A 664 -2.19 -8.29 -18.83
N GLU A 665 -2.70 -9.51 -18.92
CA GLU A 665 -3.71 -10.04 -18.00
C GLU A 665 -2.98 -10.75 -16.87
N GLY A 666 -2.98 -10.15 -15.69
CA GLY A 666 -2.16 -10.54 -14.54
C GLY A 666 -2.60 -11.86 -13.92
N ILE A 667 -3.75 -11.84 -13.24
CA ILE A 667 -4.36 -12.99 -12.60
C ILE A 667 -5.78 -13.14 -13.15
N SER A 668 -6.09 -14.28 -13.76
CA SER A 668 -7.43 -14.60 -14.27
C SER A 668 -7.96 -15.83 -13.57
N ILE A 669 -9.13 -15.68 -12.93
CA ILE A 669 -9.85 -16.74 -12.24
C ILE A 669 -11.17 -16.96 -12.96
N ARG A 670 -11.50 -18.23 -13.23
CA ARG A 670 -12.76 -18.62 -13.85
C ARG A 670 -13.36 -19.84 -13.18
N ASP A 671 -14.69 -19.93 -13.05
CA ASP A 671 -15.40 -21.18 -12.67
C ASP A 671 -14.72 -21.96 -11.52
N SER A 672 -14.40 -21.27 -10.43
CA SER A 672 -13.59 -21.79 -9.32
C SER A 672 -14.18 -21.41 -7.97
N SER A 673 -14.12 -22.33 -7.01
CA SER A 673 -14.73 -22.15 -5.68
C SER A 673 -13.74 -22.42 -4.55
N ASN A 674 -14.03 -21.91 -3.35
CA ASN A 674 -13.19 -22.06 -2.15
C ASN A 674 -11.73 -21.64 -2.37
N LEU A 675 -11.51 -20.53 -3.10
CA LEU A 675 -10.17 -20.00 -3.33
C LEU A 675 -9.70 -19.14 -2.16
N LEU A 676 -8.44 -19.34 -1.76
CA LEU A 676 -7.75 -18.50 -0.78
C LEU A 676 -6.60 -17.76 -1.46
N LEU A 677 -6.69 -16.43 -1.49
CA LEU A 677 -5.65 -15.55 -2.01
C LEU A 677 -5.10 -14.67 -0.87
N ARG A 678 -3.78 -14.68 -0.65
CA ARG A 678 -3.15 -13.89 0.43
C ARG A 678 -1.81 -13.26 0.05
N GLY A 679 -1.64 -11.98 0.32
CA GLY A 679 -0.32 -11.31 0.24
C GLY A 679 0.28 -11.21 -1.17
N ASN A 680 -0.58 -11.24 -2.19
CA ASN A 680 -0.17 -11.21 -3.59
C ASN A 680 0.05 -9.77 -4.06
N PHE A 681 1.03 -9.57 -4.93
CA PHE A 681 1.36 -8.28 -5.53
C PHE A 681 1.63 -8.39 -7.03
N LEU A 682 1.07 -7.45 -7.78
CA LEU A 682 1.34 -7.28 -9.20
C LEU A 682 1.62 -5.81 -9.51
N TYR A 683 2.68 -5.54 -10.27
CA TYR A 683 2.98 -4.22 -10.82
C TYR A 683 2.88 -4.25 -12.35
N ALA A 684 2.15 -3.28 -12.92
CA ALA A 684 1.95 -3.02 -14.34
C ALA A 684 1.14 -4.11 -15.06
N ALA A 685 -0.15 -3.85 -15.29
CA ALA A 685 -1.00 -4.71 -16.10
C ALA A 685 -2.08 -3.92 -16.85
N LYS A 686 -2.66 -4.53 -17.88
CA LYS A 686 -3.95 -4.08 -18.39
C LYS A 686 -5.02 -4.42 -17.36
N ASP A 687 -5.15 -5.71 -17.06
CA ASP A 687 -6.08 -6.24 -16.07
C ASP A 687 -5.27 -6.89 -14.94
N GLY A 688 -5.36 -6.35 -13.73
CA GLY A 688 -4.61 -6.84 -12.58
C GLY A 688 -5.09 -8.21 -12.11
N ILE A 689 -6.32 -8.26 -11.61
CA ILE A 689 -7.04 -9.50 -11.27
C ILE A 689 -8.44 -9.50 -11.90
N VAL A 690 -8.84 -10.61 -12.50
CA VAL A 690 -10.13 -10.75 -13.23
C VAL A 690 -10.86 -12.01 -12.78
N PHE A 691 -12.16 -11.90 -12.57
CA PHE A 691 -13.06 -13.02 -12.21
C PHE A 691 -14.11 -13.22 -13.29
N ARG A 692 -14.30 -14.46 -13.75
CA ARG A 692 -15.27 -14.84 -14.80
C ARG A 692 -16.03 -16.12 -14.46
N GLY A 693 -17.27 -16.27 -14.94
CA GLY A 693 -18.11 -17.41 -14.60
C GLY A 693 -18.36 -17.57 -13.09
N HIS A 694 -18.61 -18.76 -12.57
CA HIS A 694 -18.90 -18.94 -11.14
C HIS A 694 -17.62 -18.81 -10.29
N CYS A 695 -17.46 -17.76 -9.47
CA CYS A 695 -16.27 -17.58 -8.63
C CYS A 695 -16.61 -17.38 -7.15
N GLN A 696 -15.98 -18.17 -6.26
CA GLN A 696 -16.02 -17.97 -4.81
C GLN A 696 -14.60 -17.87 -4.25
N ALA A 697 -14.25 -16.71 -3.71
CA ALA A 697 -12.89 -16.42 -3.28
C ALA A 697 -12.83 -15.50 -2.05
N ASP A 698 -11.92 -15.85 -1.15
CA ASP A 698 -11.46 -15.00 -0.05
C ASP A 698 -10.08 -14.44 -0.38
N ILE A 699 -9.99 -13.11 -0.43
CA ILE A 699 -8.81 -12.39 -0.87
C ILE A 699 -8.36 -11.42 0.23
N LEU A 700 -7.19 -11.67 0.80
CA LEU A 700 -6.59 -10.85 1.86
C LEU A 700 -5.29 -10.20 1.39
N MET A 701 -5.14 -8.89 1.58
CA MET A 701 -3.92 -8.14 1.21
C MET A 701 -3.53 -8.30 -0.26
N GLN A 702 -4.49 -8.14 -1.17
CA GLN A 702 -4.21 -8.12 -2.61
C GLN A 702 -3.69 -6.74 -3.01
N GLY A 703 -2.46 -6.70 -3.53
CA GLY A 703 -1.88 -5.53 -4.13
C GLY A 703 -1.86 -5.59 -5.64
N ILE A 704 -2.37 -4.54 -6.28
CA ILE A 704 -2.23 -4.31 -7.72
C ILE A 704 -1.75 -2.88 -7.89
N ASP A 705 -0.48 -2.70 -8.23
CA ASP A 705 0.10 -1.42 -8.58
C ASP A 705 0.04 -1.20 -10.10
N THR A 706 -0.38 0.00 -10.47
CA THR A 706 -0.38 0.52 -11.82
C THR A 706 -1.03 -0.38 -12.90
N ALA A 707 -2.30 -0.73 -12.73
CA ALA A 707 -3.09 -1.39 -13.77
C ALA A 707 -4.06 -0.45 -14.51
N TRP A 708 -4.50 -0.76 -15.73
CA TRP A 708 -5.65 -0.03 -16.32
C TRP A 708 -6.96 -0.37 -15.63
N HIS A 709 -7.13 -1.63 -15.25
CA HIS A 709 -8.19 -2.13 -14.36
C HIS A 709 -7.53 -2.95 -13.27
N ALA A 710 -7.60 -2.49 -12.02
CA ALA A 710 -6.90 -3.20 -10.95
C ALA A 710 -7.64 -4.49 -10.56
N ALA A 711 -8.94 -4.43 -10.32
CA ALA A 711 -9.82 -5.58 -10.12
C ALA A 711 -11.03 -5.53 -11.08
N VAL A 712 -11.22 -6.58 -11.85
CA VAL A 712 -12.32 -6.72 -12.82
C VAL A 712 -13.28 -7.82 -12.38
N LEU A 713 -14.54 -7.44 -12.21
CA LEU A 713 -15.67 -8.29 -11.85
C LEU A 713 -16.45 -8.54 -13.14
N ALA A 714 -16.19 -9.66 -13.82
CA ALA A 714 -16.76 -9.97 -15.13
C ALA A 714 -17.40 -11.36 -15.17
N ASN A 715 -18.43 -11.54 -14.33
CA ASN A 715 -19.05 -12.85 -14.16
C ASN A 715 -20.58 -12.81 -14.16
N ASP A 716 -21.16 -13.77 -14.86
CA ASP A 716 -22.57 -13.93 -15.22
C ASP A 716 -23.36 -14.87 -14.30
N SER A 717 -22.77 -15.28 -13.18
CA SER A 717 -23.35 -16.17 -12.17
C SER A 717 -23.69 -15.39 -10.89
N ALA A 718 -24.98 -15.39 -10.53
CA ALA A 718 -25.49 -14.75 -9.33
C ALA A 718 -25.01 -15.41 -8.02
N GLU A 719 -24.45 -16.63 -8.10
CA GLU A 719 -23.88 -17.35 -6.95
C GLU A 719 -22.41 -17.00 -6.68
N ALA A 720 -21.80 -16.14 -7.50
CA ALA A 720 -20.43 -15.71 -7.28
C ALA A 720 -20.33 -14.79 -6.06
N SER A 721 -19.30 -15.02 -5.23
CA SER A 721 -19.03 -14.27 -4.01
C SER A 721 -17.53 -13.98 -3.90
N LEU A 722 -17.17 -12.71 -4.03
CA LEU A 722 -15.80 -12.24 -4.02
C LEU A 722 -15.60 -11.34 -2.81
N ARG A 723 -14.78 -11.78 -1.84
CA ARG A 723 -14.57 -11.05 -0.60
C ARG A 723 -13.12 -10.60 -0.52
N PHE A 724 -12.92 -9.29 -0.47
CA PHE A 724 -11.62 -8.64 -0.34
C PHE A 724 -11.51 -7.99 1.04
N ALA A 725 -10.36 -8.16 1.69
CA ALA A 725 -9.96 -7.37 2.84
C ALA A 725 -8.56 -6.83 2.62
N LEU A 726 -8.33 -5.55 2.97
CA LEU A 726 -7.04 -4.87 2.86
C LEU A 726 -6.50 -4.84 1.42
N ALA A 727 -7.39 -4.76 0.41
CA ALA A 727 -6.96 -4.60 -0.97
C ALA A 727 -6.32 -3.22 -1.16
N GLN A 728 -5.22 -3.17 -1.88
CA GLN A 728 -4.50 -1.96 -2.25
C GLN A 728 -4.43 -1.90 -3.78
N LEU A 729 -5.26 -1.05 -4.39
CA LEU A 729 -5.47 -1.05 -5.84
C LEU A 729 -5.15 0.31 -6.47
N VAL A 730 -4.28 0.32 -7.48
CA VAL A 730 -3.73 1.53 -8.12
C VAL A 730 -4.04 1.52 -9.61
N PRO A 731 -5.10 2.20 -10.06
CA PRO A 731 -5.38 2.36 -11.48
C PRO A 731 -4.40 3.38 -12.10
N LEU A 732 -3.44 2.98 -12.93
CA LEU A 732 -2.49 3.91 -13.56
C LEU A 732 -1.97 3.42 -14.92
N GLY A 733 -1.87 4.33 -15.88
CA GLY A 733 -1.63 4.06 -17.31
C GLY A 733 -2.17 5.16 -18.25
N SER A 734 -2.20 4.92 -19.56
CA SER A 734 -2.65 5.88 -20.58
C SER A 734 -4.13 5.82 -20.90
N GLN A 735 -4.81 4.73 -20.53
CA GLN A 735 -6.24 4.48 -20.72
C GLN A 735 -6.81 4.02 -19.37
N ASN A 736 -6.93 4.91 -18.38
CA ASN A 736 -7.25 4.46 -17.01
C ASN A 736 -8.73 4.47 -16.74
N ILE A 737 -9.24 3.26 -16.67
CA ILE A 737 -10.52 2.91 -16.07
C ILE A 737 -10.21 2.53 -14.58
N ALA A 738 -11.25 2.35 -13.76
CA ALA A 738 -11.16 2.46 -12.31
C ALA A 738 -10.40 1.32 -11.59
N ALA A 739 -10.15 1.51 -10.28
CA ALA A 739 -9.54 0.47 -9.43
C ALA A 739 -10.43 -0.79 -9.35
N ILE A 740 -11.74 -0.61 -9.26
CA ILE A 740 -12.73 -1.69 -9.31
C ILE A 740 -13.61 -1.48 -10.54
N VAL A 741 -13.74 -2.50 -11.38
CA VAL A 741 -14.58 -2.46 -12.58
C VAL A 741 -15.55 -3.61 -12.54
N SER A 742 -16.86 -3.35 -12.53
CA SER A 742 -17.84 -4.39 -12.86
C SER A 742 -18.32 -4.20 -14.29
N THR A 743 -18.22 -5.26 -15.08
CA THR A 743 -18.73 -5.26 -16.46
C THR A 743 -20.25 -5.39 -16.46
N SER A 744 -20.90 -5.07 -17.58
CA SER A 744 -22.36 -5.03 -17.72
C SER A 744 -23.08 -6.36 -17.41
N ASP A 745 -22.36 -7.48 -17.51
CA ASP A 745 -22.82 -8.84 -17.22
C ASP A 745 -22.60 -9.28 -15.76
N PHE A 746 -21.95 -8.46 -14.93
CA PHE A 746 -21.72 -8.80 -13.52
C PHE A 746 -23.02 -8.87 -12.72
N VAL A 747 -23.42 -10.07 -12.27
CA VAL A 747 -24.66 -10.31 -11.49
C VAL A 747 -24.42 -10.82 -10.06
N GLY A 748 -23.17 -11.13 -9.69
CA GLY A 748 -22.79 -11.69 -8.38
C GLY A 748 -22.64 -10.66 -7.26
N GLU A 749 -21.92 -11.04 -6.18
CA GLU A 749 -21.58 -10.16 -5.07
C GLU A 749 -20.06 -9.97 -4.94
N ALA A 750 -19.63 -8.71 -4.78
CA ALA A 750 -18.26 -8.35 -4.46
C ALA A 750 -18.22 -7.43 -3.23
N ILE A 751 -17.38 -7.76 -2.25
CA ILE A 751 -17.25 -7.04 -0.98
C ILE A 751 -15.79 -6.62 -0.80
N PHE A 752 -15.55 -5.35 -0.49
CA PHE A 752 -14.24 -4.80 -0.18
C PHE A 752 -14.25 -4.21 1.22
N LEU A 753 -13.42 -4.74 2.11
CA LEU A 753 -13.28 -4.34 3.50
C LEU A 753 -11.93 -3.65 3.72
N ASN A 754 -11.94 -2.50 4.39
CA ASN A 754 -10.74 -1.77 4.82
C ASN A 754 -9.67 -1.59 3.71
N SER A 755 -10.09 -1.22 2.51
CA SER A 755 -9.25 -1.17 1.31
C SER A 755 -8.65 0.22 1.07
N GLN A 756 -7.62 0.31 0.23
CA GLN A 756 -6.94 1.55 -0.10
C GLN A 756 -6.79 1.70 -1.62
N PHE A 757 -7.05 2.89 -2.14
CA PHE A 757 -7.05 3.20 -3.57
C PHE A 757 -6.28 4.48 -3.82
N TRP A 758 -5.34 4.50 -4.77
CA TRP A 758 -4.60 5.73 -5.09
C TRP A 758 -4.12 5.79 -6.53
N ALA A 759 -3.69 6.99 -6.93
CA ALA A 759 -3.42 7.37 -8.33
C ALA A 759 -4.65 7.23 -9.25
N GLY A 760 -4.53 7.44 -10.55
CA GLY A 760 -5.60 7.14 -11.51
C GLY A 760 -6.86 7.99 -11.50
N ASN A 761 -7.80 7.55 -12.34
CA ASN A 761 -8.98 8.32 -12.73
C ASN A 761 -10.26 7.95 -11.97
N GLY A 762 -10.33 6.79 -11.30
CA GLY A 762 -11.57 6.32 -10.68
C GLY A 762 -11.34 5.26 -9.60
N THR A 763 -12.09 5.37 -8.49
CA THR A 763 -12.14 4.34 -7.45
C THR A 763 -12.89 3.11 -7.94
N ALA A 764 -14.08 3.32 -8.52
CA ALA A 764 -14.88 2.23 -9.06
C ALA A 764 -15.70 2.69 -10.27
N GLN A 765 -15.94 1.75 -11.19
CA GLN A 765 -16.83 1.88 -12.34
C GLN A 765 -17.74 0.64 -12.31
N LEU A 766 -19.01 0.83 -11.96
CA LEU A 766 -19.93 -0.28 -11.72
C LEU A 766 -21.03 -0.32 -12.78
N ASP A 767 -20.86 -1.17 -13.81
CA ASP A 767 -21.75 -1.23 -14.97
C ASP A 767 -22.73 -2.41 -14.94
N GLY A 768 -22.47 -3.43 -14.11
CA GLY A 768 -23.29 -4.64 -14.00
C GLY A 768 -24.45 -4.55 -12.98
N PRO A 769 -25.49 -5.39 -13.11
CA PRO A 769 -26.64 -5.45 -12.19
C PRO A 769 -26.36 -6.07 -10.80
N GLY A 770 -25.16 -6.59 -10.55
CA GLY A 770 -24.76 -7.26 -9.32
C GLY A 770 -24.66 -6.35 -8.09
N ARG A 771 -24.13 -6.90 -7.00
CA ARG A 771 -24.01 -6.22 -5.70
C ARG A 771 -22.54 -5.92 -5.39
N VAL A 772 -22.24 -4.65 -5.15
CA VAL A 772 -20.91 -4.21 -4.73
C VAL A 772 -20.99 -3.49 -3.40
N ARG A 773 -20.26 -4.00 -2.41
CA ARG A 773 -20.21 -3.47 -1.05
C ARG A 773 -18.79 -2.97 -0.76
N LEU A 774 -18.65 -1.67 -0.52
CA LEU A 774 -17.39 -1.02 -0.18
C LEU A 774 -17.46 -0.53 1.28
N GLU A 775 -16.89 -1.29 2.21
CA GLU A 775 -16.91 -0.96 3.64
C GLU A 775 -15.54 -0.55 4.12
N GLN A 776 -15.44 0.70 4.56
CA GLN A 776 -14.23 1.37 5.02
C GLN A 776 -13.12 1.34 3.97
N PHE A 777 -12.84 2.49 3.37
CA PHE A 777 -11.69 2.59 2.47
C PHE A 777 -11.11 3.99 2.45
N ASN A 778 -9.83 4.11 2.09
CA ASN A 778 -9.19 5.38 1.80
C ASN A 778 -8.92 5.51 0.31
N SER A 779 -9.47 6.54 -0.31
CA SER A 779 -9.28 6.84 -1.72
C SER A 779 -8.55 8.17 -1.92
N LEU A 780 -7.42 8.09 -2.62
CA LEU A 780 -6.71 9.19 -3.25
C LEU A 780 -6.95 9.23 -4.77
N THR A 781 -7.80 8.35 -5.30
CA THR A 781 -8.17 8.23 -6.72
C THR A 781 -9.52 8.90 -7.02
N GLY A 782 -9.97 8.87 -8.27
CA GLY A 782 -11.23 9.49 -8.72
C GLY A 782 -12.52 8.84 -8.17
N PRO A 783 -13.68 9.14 -8.79
CA PRO A 783 -14.99 8.81 -8.23
C PRO A 783 -15.28 7.32 -8.12
N VAL A 784 -16.32 7.00 -7.34
CA VAL A 784 -17.10 5.77 -7.50
C VAL A 784 -18.27 6.08 -8.44
N VAL A 785 -18.26 5.49 -9.63
CA VAL A 785 -19.31 5.62 -10.64
C VAL A 785 -20.21 4.39 -10.58
N VAL A 786 -21.52 4.60 -10.39
CA VAL A 786 -22.53 3.55 -10.27
C VAL A 786 -23.53 3.68 -11.41
N ASN A 787 -23.30 2.92 -12.48
CA ASN A 787 -24.16 2.95 -13.66
C ASN A 787 -25.31 1.95 -13.56
N ASN A 788 -25.16 0.84 -12.85
CA ASN A 788 -26.21 -0.18 -12.66
C ASN A 788 -26.03 -0.92 -11.32
N GLY A 789 -26.99 -1.77 -10.98
CA GLY A 789 -26.90 -2.71 -9.86
C GLY A 789 -27.08 -2.08 -8.48
N HIS A 790 -26.53 -2.75 -7.47
CA HIS A 790 -26.61 -2.33 -6.08
C HIS A 790 -25.23 -1.92 -5.57
N CYS A 791 -25.12 -0.71 -5.04
CA CYS A 791 -23.90 -0.24 -4.39
C CYS A 791 -24.17 0.16 -2.94
N HIS A 792 -23.39 -0.38 -2.01
CA HIS A 792 -23.36 0.07 -0.61
C HIS A 792 -21.96 0.58 -0.28
N LEU A 793 -21.86 1.85 0.11
CA LEU A 793 -20.63 2.47 0.59
C LEU A 793 -20.76 2.80 2.07
N SER A 794 -19.82 2.37 2.90
CA SER A 794 -19.74 2.77 4.31
C SER A 794 -18.34 3.22 4.70
N ALA A 795 -18.22 4.26 5.54
CA ALA A 795 -16.94 4.79 6.03
C ALA A 795 -15.91 5.08 4.91
N ALA A 796 -16.39 5.55 3.77
CA ALA A 796 -15.58 5.90 2.60
C ALA A 796 -14.82 7.22 2.84
N LEU A 797 -13.50 7.19 2.91
CA LEU A 797 -12.65 8.38 3.06
C LEU A 797 -12.09 8.78 1.70
N PHE A 798 -12.48 9.96 1.20
CA PHE A 798 -11.91 10.52 -0.02
C PHE A 798 -11.06 11.75 0.31
N ASN A 799 -9.75 11.60 0.17
CA ASN A 799 -8.76 12.58 0.62
C ASN A 799 -8.34 13.60 -0.47
N ASN A 800 -9.00 13.60 -1.61
CA ASN A 800 -8.80 14.50 -2.77
C ASN A 800 -9.93 15.53 -2.97
N SER A 801 -9.75 16.44 -3.94
CA SER A 801 -10.56 17.65 -4.12
C SER A 801 -11.23 17.75 -5.51
N PHE A 802 -11.96 16.73 -5.95
CA PHE A 802 -12.75 16.79 -7.20
C PHE A 802 -14.27 16.81 -6.93
N ILE A 803 -15.02 17.25 -7.93
CA ILE A 803 -16.48 17.37 -7.95
C ILE A 803 -17.07 15.97 -8.24
N GLY A 804 -18.07 15.56 -7.46
CA GLY A 804 -18.73 14.25 -7.59
C GLY A 804 -17.87 13.06 -7.15
N LYS A 805 -17.70 12.82 -5.84
CA LYS A 805 -16.97 11.63 -5.32
C LYS A 805 -17.73 10.32 -5.55
N VAL A 806 -19.05 10.40 -5.58
CA VAL A 806 -19.93 9.33 -6.00
C VAL A 806 -20.82 9.88 -7.12
N VAL A 807 -20.85 9.19 -8.25
CA VAL A 807 -21.63 9.56 -9.43
C VAL A 807 -22.55 8.39 -9.78
N ALA A 808 -23.82 8.65 -10.03
CA ALA A 808 -24.77 7.63 -10.45
C ALA A 808 -25.49 8.01 -11.74
N SER A 809 -25.74 7.04 -12.61
CA SER A 809 -26.40 7.27 -13.92
C SER A 809 -27.91 7.51 -13.82
N GLY A 810 -28.52 7.09 -12.71
CA GLY A 810 -29.98 6.98 -12.54
C GLY A 810 -30.55 5.61 -12.90
N GLN A 811 -29.75 4.69 -13.48
CA GLN A 811 -30.17 3.33 -13.82
C GLN A 811 -29.86 2.29 -12.72
N GLN A 812 -29.12 2.67 -11.68
CA GLN A 812 -28.82 1.81 -10.55
C GLN A 812 -30.09 1.37 -9.79
N GLN A 813 -30.10 0.14 -9.31
CA GLN A 813 -31.23 -0.43 -8.55
C GLN A 813 -31.25 0.07 -7.10
N SER A 814 -30.08 0.31 -6.51
CA SER A 814 -29.98 0.97 -5.21
C SER A 814 -28.60 1.58 -4.98
N LEU A 815 -28.55 2.74 -4.34
CA LEU A 815 -27.32 3.34 -3.82
C LEU A 815 -27.49 3.65 -2.33
N ALA A 816 -26.69 3.02 -1.49
CA ALA A 816 -26.66 3.25 -0.05
C ALA A 816 -25.32 3.86 0.37
N MET A 817 -25.34 4.96 1.13
CA MET A 817 -24.15 5.66 1.62
C MET A 817 -24.21 5.91 3.12
N LEU A 818 -23.33 5.27 3.89
CA LEU A 818 -23.21 5.43 5.33
C LEU A 818 -21.89 6.12 5.68
N THR A 819 -21.95 7.32 6.25
CA THR A 819 -20.80 8.13 6.66
C THR A 819 -19.67 8.30 5.61
N PRO A 820 -19.95 8.58 4.33
CA PRO A 820 -18.89 8.95 3.39
C PRO A 820 -18.29 10.31 3.77
N ILE A 821 -16.96 10.40 3.80
CA ILE A 821 -16.20 11.55 4.29
C ILE A 821 -15.32 12.14 3.19
N SER A 822 -15.49 13.44 2.98
CA SER A 822 -14.53 14.29 2.29
C SER A 822 -13.55 14.84 3.30
N SER A 823 -12.26 14.80 2.99
CA SER A 823 -11.23 15.45 3.81
C SER A 823 -11.45 16.96 3.92
N ARG A 824 -12.20 17.58 2.99
CA ARG A 824 -12.51 19.01 2.98
C ARG A 824 -13.99 19.23 2.69
N GLY A 825 -14.68 19.89 3.61
CA GLY A 825 -16.07 20.31 3.44
C GLY A 825 -17.07 19.16 3.31
N ALA A 826 -18.18 19.49 2.64
CA ALA A 826 -19.27 18.57 2.36
C ALA A 826 -18.83 17.42 1.47
N PHE A 827 -19.54 16.29 1.53
CA PHE A 827 -19.34 15.18 0.62
C PHE A 827 -20.02 15.45 -0.74
N PRO A 828 -19.28 15.75 -1.83
CA PRO A 828 -19.90 15.92 -3.15
C PRO A 828 -20.33 14.58 -3.74
N TYR A 829 -21.54 14.53 -4.28
CA TYR A 829 -22.04 13.43 -5.09
C TYR A 829 -22.96 13.95 -6.20
N GLU A 830 -23.11 13.18 -7.26
CA GLU A 830 -23.93 13.48 -8.43
C GLU A 830 -24.88 12.31 -8.66
N VAL A 831 -26.13 12.48 -8.23
CA VAL A 831 -27.17 11.45 -8.34
C VAL A 831 -28.43 12.11 -8.90
N PRO A 832 -28.98 11.65 -10.03
CA PRO A 832 -30.19 12.21 -10.61
C PRO A 832 -31.36 12.19 -9.62
N ALA A 833 -32.17 13.25 -9.63
CA ALA A 833 -33.36 13.35 -8.79
C ALA A 833 -34.31 12.16 -9.02
N GLY A 834 -34.88 11.61 -7.93
CA GLY A 834 -35.74 10.43 -7.98
C GLY A 834 -35.01 9.09 -8.00
N SER A 835 -33.67 9.08 -8.08
CA SER A 835 -32.87 7.86 -7.95
C SER A 835 -33.07 7.19 -6.58
N PRO A 836 -32.94 5.85 -6.46
CA PRO A 836 -33.05 5.11 -5.20
C PRO A 836 -31.80 5.29 -4.33
N LEU A 837 -31.59 6.50 -3.81
CA LEU A 837 -30.51 6.88 -2.91
C LEU A 837 -30.98 6.80 -1.45
N ARG A 838 -30.18 6.16 -0.60
CA ARG A 838 -30.28 6.24 0.86
C ARG A 838 -28.95 6.71 1.40
N ALA A 839 -28.92 7.81 2.12
CA ALA A 839 -27.68 8.32 2.70
C ALA A 839 -27.86 8.71 4.16
N PHE A 840 -26.81 8.53 4.95
CA PHE A 840 -26.79 8.97 6.34
C PHE A 840 -25.39 9.40 6.76
N ALA A 841 -25.31 10.47 7.52
CA ALA A 841 -24.11 10.93 8.22
C ALA A 841 -22.90 11.27 7.34
N MET A 842 -23.13 11.67 6.08
CA MET A 842 -22.06 12.14 5.19
C MET A 842 -21.28 13.32 5.80
N SER A 843 -20.05 13.56 5.36
CA SER A 843 -19.33 14.76 5.79
C SER A 843 -20.08 16.01 5.38
N ASN A 844 -20.15 16.96 6.30
CA ASN A 844 -20.84 18.22 6.12
C ASN A 844 -19.86 19.33 5.76
N GLN A 845 -20.37 20.44 5.22
CA GLN A 845 -19.57 21.65 5.11
C GLN A 845 -19.18 22.08 6.53
N LEU A 846 -17.89 22.05 6.84
CA LEU A 846 -17.37 22.61 8.10
C LEU A 846 -17.81 24.07 8.19
N LEU A 847 -18.10 24.54 9.40
CA LEU A 847 -18.42 25.95 9.61
C LEU A 847 -17.31 26.79 8.99
N PRO A 848 -17.62 27.59 7.96
CA PRO A 848 -16.60 28.30 7.22
C PRO A 848 -15.97 29.36 8.12
N LYS A 849 -14.64 29.45 8.11
CA LYS A 849 -13.97 30.66 8.60
C LYS A 849 -14.29 31.76 7.57
N LEU A 850 -15.01 32.78 8.01
CA LEU A 850 -15.20 34.00 7.23
C LEU A 850 -14.09 34.99 7.61
N PRO A 851 -13.62 35.83 6.68
CA PRO A 851 -12.78 36.96 7.07
C PRO A 851 -13.52 37.83 8.08
N GLU A 852 -12.79 38.46 9.01
CA GLU A 852 -13.38 39.53 9.82
C GLU A 852 -13.96 40.61 8.89
N ASN A 853 -15.21 41.00 9.14
CA ASN A 853 -15.96 41.92 8.28
C ASN A 853 -16.06 41.44 6.82
N ALA A 854 -16.31 40.14 6.59
CA ALA A 854 -16.51 39.54 5.27
C ALA A 854 -17.44 40.35 4.34
N ASP A 855 -18.48 40.98 4.88
CA ASP A 855 -19.45 41.81 4.15
C ASP A 855 -18.84 43.12 3.59
N ALA A 856 -17.66 43.53 4.06
CA ALA A 856 -16.98 44.75 3.64
C ALA A 856 -16.07 44.57 2.42
N PHE A 857 -15.86 43.33 1.95
CA PHE A 857 -14.98 43.03 0.82
C PHE A 857 -15.77 42.49 -0.37
N PRO A 858 -15.38 42.81 -1.62
CA PRO A 858 -15.98 42.17 -2.78
C PRO A 858 -15.69 40.67 -2.78
N ILE A 859 -16.65 39.89 -3.27
CA ILE A 859 -16.58 38.42 -3.36
C ILE A 859 -16.51 37.93 -4.82
N ARG A 860 -16.44 38.88 -5.76
CA ARG A 860 -16.37 38.63 -7.21
C ARG A 860 -15.32 39.53 -7.85
N PHE A 861 -14.66 39.01 -8.88
CA PHE A 861 -13.76 39.75 -9.76
C PHE A 861 -13.82 39.15 -11.16
N HIS A 862 -13.81 40.00 -12.18
CA HIS A 862 -13.63 39.60 -13.58
C HIS A 862 -12.62 40.57 -14.20
N SER A 863 -11.70 40.05 -15.01
CA SER A 863 -10.69 40.90 -15.66
C SER A 863 -11.28 41.83 -16.71
N ASP A 864 -12.46 41.57 -17.28
CA ASP A 864 -13.08 42.39 -18.35
C ASP A 864 -12.08 42.83 -19.45
N CYS A 865 -11.54 41.83 -20.17
CA CYS A 865 -10.53 42.05 -21.20
C CYS A 865 -11.06 42.86 -22.41
N GLU A 866 -12.37 43.10 -22.53
CA GLU A 866 -12.95 43.74 -23.71
C GLU A 866 -13.02 45.27 -23.63
N ASN A 867 -12.86 45.84 -22.44
CA ASN A 867 -12.82 47.29 -22.25
C ASN A 867 -11.43 47.87 -22.54
N ALA A 868 -11.03 47.88 -23.81
CA ALA A 868 -9.72 48.40 -24.22
C ALA A 868 -9.52 49.91 -23.94
N ALA A 869 -10.61 50.66 -23.70
CA ALA A 869 -10.55 52.08 -23.34
C ALA A 869 -10.13 52.32 -21.89
N GLN A 870 -10.31 51.32 -21.01
CA GLN A 870 -9.90 51.34 -19.61
C GLN A 870 -9.37 49.95 -19.23
N PRO A 871 -8.09 49.64 -19.52
CA PRO A 871 -7.54 48.32 -19.22
C PRO A 871 -7.63 48.04 -17.71
N PRO A 872 -7.92 46.78 -17.32
CA PRO A 872 -8.18 46.38 -15.94
C PRO A 872 -6.92 46.42 -15.05
N PHE A 873 -5.74 46.62 -15.65
CA PHE A 873 -4.46 46.76 -14.96
C PHE A 873 -3.46 47.64 -15.71
N THR A 874 -2.47 48.13 -14.98
CA THR A 874 -1.31 48.83 -15.54
C THR A 874 -0.38 47.84 -16.22
N ALA A 875 -0.18 48.00 -17.54
CA ALA A 875 0.73 47.17 -18.31
C ALA A 875 2.15 47.12 -17.70
N ASP A 876 2.78 45.95 -17.79
CA ASP A 876 4.17 45.68 -17.40
C ASP A 876 4.48 45.90 -15.90
N LEU A 877 3.47 46.15 -15.06
CA LEU A 877 3.65 46.38 -13.63
C LEU A 877 4.11 45.10 -12.93
N ILE A 878 5.28 45.13 -12.30
CA ILE A 878 5.81 44.01 -11.52
C ILE A 878 5.13 43.93 -10.15
N ALA A 879 4.71 42.73 -9.77
CA ALA A 879 4.05 42.49 -8.49
C ALA A 879 5.06 42.40 -7.33
N THR A 880 5.03 43.37 -6.40
CA THR A 880 5.73 43.30 -5.11
C THR A 880 4.85 43.80 -3.96
N PRO A 881 4.87 43.18 -2.77
CA PRO A 881 5.53 41.92 -2.40
C PRO A 881 4.79 40.69 -2.94
N GLY A 882 5.43 39.51 -2.83
CA GLY A 882 4.88 38.20 -3.21
C GLY A 882 5.09 37.76 -4.67
N GLY A 883 5.63 38.63 -5.51
CA GLY A 883 6.14 38.32 -6.85
C GLY A 883 7.53 38.92 -7.05
N GLY A 884 7.88 39.21 -8.30
CA GLY A 884 9.10 39.91 -8.65
C GLY A 884 9.51 39.65 -10.09
N LEU A 885 10.70 40.12 -10.44
CA LEU A 885 11.33 39.91 -11.73
C LEU A 885 12.75 39.40 -11.52
N ARG A 886 13.10 38.28 -12.16
CA ARG A 886 14.44 37.71 -12.09
C ARG A 886 14.81 37.08 -13.42
N ARG A 887 15.89 37.60 -14.05
CA ARG A 887 16.51 37.00 -15.25
C ARG A 887 15.52 36.80 -16.40
N VAL A 888 14.57 37.72 -16.54
CA VAL A 888 13.70 37.84 -17.70
C VAL A 888 13.88 39.24 -18.26
N ARG A 889 14.34 39.33 -19.51
CA ARG A 889 14.47 40.58 -20.26
C ARG A 889 13.31 40.74 -21.23
N ASP A 890 13.16 41.95 -21.76
CA ASP A 890 12.14 42.30 -22.77
C ASP A 890 10.72 41.89 -22.34
N LEU A 891 10.47 41.93 -21.04
CA LEU A 891 9.21 41.51 -20.45
C LEU A 891 8.12 42.52 -20.81
N THR A 892 7.03 41.99 -21.35
CA THR A 892 5.78 42.71 -21.56
C THR A 892 4.62 41.88 -20.99
N CYS A 893 3.71 42.54 -20.29
CA CYS A 893 2.45 42.01 -19.79
C CYS A 893 1.35 43.03 -20.05
N ARG A 894 0.57 42.84 -21.10
CA ARG A 894 -0.41 43.82 -21.58
C ARG A 894 -1.56 43.16 -22.30
N MET A 895 -2.66 43.88 -22.43
CA MET A 895 -3.75 43.48 -23.32
C MET A 895 -3.34 43.61 -24.79
N VAL A 896 -3.76 42.66 -25.60
CA VAL A 896 -3.54 42.63 -27.04
C VAL A 896 -4.83 42.23 -27.76
N ALA A 897 -5.09 42.85 -28.91
CA ALA A 897 -6.17 42.41 -29.80
C ALA A 897 -5.75 41.13 -30.52
N ARG A 898 -6.62 40.11 -30.52
CA ARG A 898 -6.35 38.77 -31.04
C ARG A 898 -7.64 38.19 -31.64
N ASP A 899 -7.56 37.73 -32.88
CA ASP A 899 -8.68 37.01 -33.53
C ASP A 899 -8.92 35.62 -32.91
N ASP A 900 -7.93 35.11 -32.17
CA ASP A 900 -7.99 33.87 -31.42
C ASP A 900 -8.03 34.09 -29.90
N ALA A 901 -8.51 35.27 -29.44
CA ALA A 901 -8.90 35.47 -28.04
C ALA A 901 -9.93 34.40 -27.62
N HIS A 902 -9.98 34.04 -26.34
CA HIS A 902 -10.91 33.00 -25.90
C HIS A 902 -12.34 33.54 -25.91
N SER A 903 -12.54 34.73 -25.33
CA SER A 903 -13.77 35.49 -25.43
C SER A 903 -13.49 36.83 -26.11
N GLY A 904 -14.48 37.37 -26.84
CA GLY A 904 -14.38 38.69 -27.47
C GLY A 904 -13.23 38.84 -28.49
N ARG A 905 -12.43 39.91 -28.36
CA ARG A 905 -11.31 40.25 -29.28
C ARG A 905 -10.00 40.55 -28.58
N HIS A 906 -9.92 40.46 -27.25
CA HIS A 906 -8.73 40.83 -26.50
C HIS A 906 -8.31 39.76 -25.50
N ALA A 907 -7.00 39.58 -25.34
CA ALA A 907 -6.42 38.72 -24.31
C ALA A 907 -5.21 39.39 -23.66
N ILE A 908 -4.81 38.91 -22.49
CA ILE A 908 -3.59 39.36 -21.81
C ILE A 908 -2.40 38.55 -22.34
N LEU A 909 -1.43 39.23 -22.94
CA LEU A 909 -0.17 38.61 -23.38
C LEU A 909 0.90 38.85 -22.32
N LEU A 910 1.51 37.77 -21.84
CA LEU A 910 2.80 37.80 -21.15
C LEU A 910 3.87 37.29 -22.11
N GLN A 911 4.84 38.14 -22.44
CA GLN A 911 5.94 37.84 -23.34
C GLN A 911 7.28 38.33 -22.77
N GLY A 912 8.37 37.62 -23.03
CA GLY A 912 9.73 38.03 -22.66
C GLY A 912 10.75 36.96 -23.01
N VAL A 913 12.00 37.12 -22.54
CA VAL A 913 13.06 36.12 -22.74
C VAL A 913 13.68 35.72 -21.41
N ALA A 914 13.63 34.43 -21.07
CA ALA A 914 14.33 33.88 -19.93
C ALA A 914 15.83 33.78 -20.22
N ASP A 915 16.66 34.51 -19.47
CA ASP A 915 18.10 34.65 -19.73
C ASP A 915 18.98 33.67 -18.94
N SER A 916 18.39 32.90 -18.03
CA SER A 916 19.11 31.99 -17.15
C SER A 916 18.61 30.57 -17.31
N PRO A 917 19.52 29.59 -17.48
CA PRO A 917 19.14 28.19 -17.48
C PRO A 917 18.79 27.66 -16.08
N ASP A 918 19.31 28.29 -15.02
CA ASP A 918 19.17 27.78 -13.64
C ASP A 918 17.83 28.15 -13.00
N TYR A 919 17.40 29.42 -13.14
CA TYR A 919 16.13 29.93 -12.60
C TYR A 919 15.79 31.33 -13.12
N ALA A 920 14.62 31.46 -13.75
CA ALA A 920 14.07 32.73 -14.22
C ALA A 920 12.58 32.82 -13.89
N TYR A 921 12.12 34.01 -13.48
CA TYR A 921 10.71 34.27 -13.21
C TYR A 921 10.31 35.71 -13.47
N ALA A 922 9.03 35.92 -13.75
CA ALA A 922 8.40 37.23 -13.87
C ALA A 922 6.96 37.13 -13.34
N TYR A 923 6.57 38.03 -12.44
CA TYR A 923 5.22 38.12 -11.90
C TYR A 923 4.68 39.53 -12.15
N CYS A 924 3.73 39.65 -13.06
CA CYS A 924 3.08 40.91 -13.42
C CYS A 924 1.74 41.04 -12.71
N GLN A 925 1.46 42.22 -12.16
CA GLN A 925 0.25 42.49 -11.39
C GLN A 925 -0.94 42.74 -12.33
N ILE A 926 -2.00 41.95 -12.16
CA ILE A 926 -3.27 42.06 -12.90
C ILE A 926 -4.36 42.70 -12.05
N TYR A 927 -4.28 42.58 -10.73
CA TYR A 927 -5.23 43.23 -9.83
C TYR A 927 -4.57 43.49 -8.48
N SER A 928 -4.96 44.58 -7.83
CA SER A 928 -4.60 44.88 -6.45
C SER A 928 -5.82 45.43 -5.71
N GLY A 929 -6.22 44.74 -4.67
CA GLY A 929 -7.41 45.05 -3.90
C GLY A 929 -7.90 43.82 -3.14
N PRO A 930 -8.70 44.00 -2.07
CA PRO A 930 -9.17 42.88 -1.27
C PRO A 930 -10.30 42.16 -2.00
N ILE A 931 -10.22 40.82 -2.13
CA ILE A 931 -11.33 39.95 -2.53
C ILE A 931 -11.45 38.86 -1.49
N ALA A 932 -12.59 38.75 -0.83
CA ALA A 932 -12.80 37.75 0.19
C ALA A 932 -13.08 36.38 -0.43
N VAL A 933 -12.41 35.35 0.10
CA VAL A 933 -12.64 33.95 -0.30
C VAL A 933 -13.77 33.37 0.55
N MET A 934 -14.95 33.34 -0.05
CA MET A 934 -16.14 32.70 0.48
C MET A 934 -16.09 31.17 0.27
N PRO A 935 -16.90 30.40 1.00
CA PRO A 935 -16.89 28.93 0.92
C PRO A 935 -17.33 28.34 -0.43
N ASP A 936 -17.99 29.12 -1.28
CA ASP A 936 -18.32 28.79 -2.68
C ASP A 936 -17.38 29.47 -3.70
N THR A 937 -16.32 30.15 -3.25
CA THR A 937 -15.45 30.89 -4.15
C THR A 937 -14.70 29.95 -5.09
N VAL A 938 -14.92 30.15 -6.40
CA VAL A 938 -14.18 29.51 -7.48
C VAL A 938 -13.31 30.55 -8.17
N PHE A 939 -12.05 30.21 -8.40
CA PHE A 939 -11.11 30.98 -9.20
C PHE A 939 -10.87 30.27 -10.53
N SER A 940 -10.99 30.97 -11.66
CA SER A 940 -10.76 30.38 -12.98
C SER A 940 -10.14 31.36 -13.97
N TYR A 941 -9.51 30.83 -15.00
CA TYR A 941 -8.96 31.57 -16.14
C TYR A 941 -8.73 30.63 -17.33
N TRP A 942 -8.67 31.18 -18.53
CA TRP A 942 -8.21 30.48 -19.73
C TRP A 942 -6.75 30.84 -20.03
N ILE A 943 -5.97 29.85 -20.46
CA ILE A 943 -4.55 30.02 -20.78
C ILE A 943 -4.19 29.30 -22.08
N LYS A 944 -3.41 29.96 -22.93
CA LYS A 944 -2.90 29.44 -24.21
C LYS A 944 -1.39 29.70 -24.32
N PRO A 945 -0.54 28.71 -23.98
CA PRO A 945 0.90 28.78 -24.15
C PRO A 945 1.29 28.86 -25.63
N LEU A 946 2.08 29.85 -26.03
CA LEU A 946 2.51 30.05 -27.42
C LEU A 946 3.95 29.57 -27.69
N THR A 947 4.75 29.43 -26.64
CA THR A 947 6.14 28.92 -26.73
C THR A 947 6.40 27.83 -25.70
N GLN A 948 7.48 27.07 -25.90
CA GLN A 948 7.87 26.01 -24.97
C GLN A 948 8.17 26.52 -23.55
N ARG A 949 8.64 27.77 -23.39
CA ARG A 949 8.77 28.37 -22.05
C ARG A 949 7.44 28.89 -21.52
N GLY A 950 6.54 29.36 -22.37
CA GLY A 950 5.18 29.76 -22.00
C GLY A 950 4.34 28.64 -21.35
N LEU A 951 4.73 27.37 -21.51
CA LEU A 951 4.13 26.26 -20.76
C LEU A 951 4.32 26.41 -19.24
N HIS A 952 5.35 27.13 -18.79
CA HIS A 952 5.67 27.35 -17.38
C HIS A 952 5.12 28.70 -16.87
N SER A 953 3.92 29.04 -17.34
CA SER A 953 3.19 30.25 -16.98
C SER A 953 1.80 29.94 -16.44
N GLY A 954 1.25 30.88 -15.68
CA GLY A 954 -0.06 30.74 -15.04
C GLY A 954 -0.43 31.96 -14.22
N VAL A 955 -1.66 31.98 -13.71
CA VAL A 955 -2.13 33.02 -12.79
C VAL A 955 -1.96 32.55 -11.35
N ASP A 956 -1.41 33.43 -10.51
CA ASP A 956 -1.15 33.21 -9.09
C ASP A 956 -1.85 34.27 -8.25
N LEU A 957 -2.13 33.93 -6.99
CA LEU A 957 -2.87 34.79 -6.06
C LEU A 957 -2.03 35.05 -4.82
N ARG A 958 -2.08 36.26 -4.28
CA ARG A 958 -1.53 36.58 -2.96
C ARG A 958 -2.66 36.90 -1.99
N PHE A 959 -2.47 36.45 -0.75
CA PHE A 959 -3.40 36.69 0.35
C PHE A 959 -2.82 37.71 1.33
N THR A 960 -3.70 38.43 2.04
CA THR A 960 -3.33 39.47 3.01
C THR A 960 -2.42 38.97 4.14
N ASN A 961 -2.44 37.68 4.45
CA ASN A 961 -1.54 37.03 5.41
C ASN A 961 -0.15 36.69 4.84
N GLY A 962 0.14 37.09 3.60
CA GLY A 962 1.43 36.89 2.94
C GLY A 962 1.58 35.56 2.20
N MET A 963 0.62 34.63 2.34
CA MET A 963 0.63 33.38 1.56
C MET A 963 0.37 33.64 0.07
N VAL A 964 0.79 32.70 -0.77
CA VAL A 964 0.58 32.71 -2.22
C VAL A 964 0.03 31.37 -2.70
N LEU A 965 -0.88 31.38 -3.67
CA LEU A 965 -1.60 30.18 -4.13
C LEU A 965 -0.62 29.08 -4.58
N ARG A 966 0.48 29.45 -5.25
CA ARG A 966 1.54 28.52 -5.68
C ARG A 966 2.18 27.70 -4.55
N ASP A 967 2.18 28.20 -3.30
CA ASP A 967 2.83 27.54 -2.14
C ASP A 967 1.82 26.86 -1.19
N MET A 968 0.51 26.98 -1.45
CA MET A 968 -0.54 26.46 -0.56
C MET A 968 -0.86 24.97 -0.77
N GLY A 969 -0.24 24.32 -1.76
CA GLY A 969 -0.52 22.93 -2.10
C GLY A 969 -1.93 22.69 -2.65
N ILE A 970 -2.62 23.76 -3.08
CA ILE A 970 -3.95 23.68 -3.68
C ILE A 970 -3.82 23.13 -5.11
N LYS A 971 -4.78 22.30 -5.51
CA LYS A 971 -4.88 21.73 -6.86
C LYS A 971 -6.09 22.32 -7.58
N ASP A 972 -6.02 22.34 -8.91
CA ASP A 972 -7.16 22.68 -9.75
C ASP A 972 -8.23 21.58 -9.70
N SER A 973 -9.39 21.84 -10.31
CA SER A 973 -10.55 20.93 -10.35
C SER A 973 -10.27 19.60 -11.05
N ARG A 974 -9.14 19.48 -11.76
CA ARG A 974 -8.65 18.25 -12.41
C ARG A 974 -7.52 17.59 -11.61
N GLY A 975 -7.24 18.06 -10.40
CA GLY A 975 -6.20 17.52 -9.52
C GLY A 975 -4.76 17.92 -9.90
N ARG A 976 -4.57 18.87 -10.83
CA ARG A 976 -3.25 19.38 -11.23
C ARG A 976 -2.77 20.46 -10.26
N GLY A 977 -1.45 20.57 -10.06
CA GLY A 977 -0.88 21.59 -9.16
C GLY A 977 -1.08 23.02 -9.70
N THR A 978 -1.41 23.97 -8.82
CA THR A 978 -1.60 25.39 -9.19
C THR A 978 -0.29 26.16 -9.38
N HIS A 979 0.86 25.61 -8.95
CA HIS A 979 2.16 26.27 -9.09
C HIS A 979 2.42 26.70 -10.54
N VAL A 980 2.92 27.93 -10.73
CA VAL A 980 3.10 28.58 -12.04
C VAL A 980 3.97 27.75 -12.98
N SER A 981 5.04 27.13 -12.46
CA SER A 981 5.97 26.31 -13.24
C SER A 981 5.39 25.02 -13.83
N MET A 982 4.19 24.59 -13.43
CA MET A 982 3.59 23.36 -13.96
C MET A 982 2.83 23.66 -15.27
N PRO A 983 3.03 22.89 -16.35
CA PRO A 983 2.25 23.01 -17.58
C PRO A 983 0.74 22.95 -17.35
N LYS A 984 0.00 23.92 -17.88
CA LYS A 984 -1.46 24.03 -17.72
C LYS A 984 -2.25 23.43 -18.90
N GLY A 985 -1.61 23.24 -20.05
CA GLY A 985 -2.22 22.70 -21.27
C GLY A 985 -1.18 22.52 -22.39
N PRO A 986 -1.58 21.95 -23.53
CA PRO A 986 -0.71 21.84 -24.71
C PRO A 986 -0.44 23.21 -25.36
N LEU A 987 0.59 23.27 -26.20
CA LEU A 987 0.91 24.47 -26.98
C LEU A 987 -0.23 24.83 -27.92
N ASP A 988 -0.43 26.15 -28.09
CA ASP A 988 -1.36 26.75 -29.05
C ASP A 988 -2.83 26.31 -28.90
N GLN A 989 -3.23 25.85 -27.70
CA GLN A 989 -4.62 25.51 -27.38
C GLN A 989 -5.06 26.19 -26.07
N TRP A 990 -6.28 26.72 -26.08
CA TRP A 990 -6.91 27.28 -24.89
C TRP A 990 -7.24 26.17 -23.89
N THR A 991 -6.80 26.35 -22.65
CA THR A 991 -7.12 25.45 -21.55
C THR A 991 -7.72 26.22 -20.38
N LYS A 992 -8.89 25.80 -19.91
CA LYS A 992 -9.50 26.33 -18.69
C LYS A 992 -8.80 25.76 -17.46
N VAL A 993 -8.38 26.64 -16.57
CA VAL A 993 -7.95 26.32 -15.21
C VAL A 993 -9.06 26.77 -14.26
N SER A 994 -9.47 25.89 -13.34
CA SER A 994 -10.49 26.20 -12.34
C SER A 994 -10.05 25.65 -10.98
N VAL A 995 -10.11 26.46 -9.94
CA VAL A 995 -9.62 26.17 -8.59
C VAL A 995 -10.72 26.49 -7.59
N ASN A 996 -11.13 25.50 -6.79
CA ASN A 996 -12.14 25.70 -5.76
C ASN A 996 -11.49 26.26 -4.48
N LEU A 997 -11.34 27.59 -4.42
CA LEU A 997 -10.70 28.27 -3.29
C LEU A 997 -11.52 28.13 -2.00
N GLY A 998 -12.85 28.20 -2.10
CA GLY A 998 -13.78 28.10 -0.98
C GLY A 998 -13.77 26.75 -0.26
N GLN A 999 -13.31 25.69 -0.92
CA GLN A 999 -13.13 24.36 -0.33
C GLN A 999 -11.67 24.01 -0.02
N SER A 1000 -10.81 25.03 0.06
CA SER A 1000 -9.38 24.88 0.35
C SER A 1000 -8.99 25.56 1.66
N ASN A 1001 -7.70 25.48 2.01
CA ASN A 1001 -7.10 26.28 3.08
C ASN A 1001 -7.05 27.79 2.75
N ALA A 1002 -7.51 28.22 1.56
CA ALA A 1002 -7.74 29.62 1.23
C ALA A 1002 -9.09 30.16 1.70
N CYS A 1003 -10.06 29.30 2.05
CA CYS A 1003 -11.35 29.74 2.58
C CYS A 1003 -11.16 30.60 3.83
N GLY A 1004 -11.80 31.77 3.88
CA GLY A 1004 -11.66 32.72 4.99
C GLY A 1004 -10.47 33.66 4.88
N LEU A 1005 -9.63 33.53 3.84
CA LEU A 1005 -8.59 34.50 3.54
C LEU A 1005 -9.13 35.61 2.63
N VAL A 1006 -8.35 36.69 2.54
CA VAL A 1006 -8.61 37.80 1.61
C VAL A 1006 -7.47 37.83 0.61
N ILE A 1007 -7.80 37.71 -0.67
CA ILE A 1007 -6.87 37.93 -1.79
C ILE A 1007 -6.58 39.42 -1.84
N ASP A 1008 -5.31 39.81 -1.92
CA ASP A 1008 -4.93 41.22 -2.10
C ASP A 1008 -4.29 41.51 -3.46
N LYS A 1009 -3.95 40.45 -4.22
CA LYS A 1009 -3.31 40.56 -5.53
C LYS A 1009 -3.57 39.36 -6.42
N ILE A 1010 -3.77 39.64 -7.72
CA ILE A 1010 -3.78 38.64 -8.80
C ILE A 1010 -2.57 38.92 -9.69
N MET A 1011 -1.82 37.87 -10.02
CA MET A 1011 -0.55 37.98 -10.77
C MET A 1011 -0.55 37.03 -11.95
N LEU A 1012 -0.20 37.52 -13.14
CA LEU A 1012 0.14 36.67 -14.29
C LEU A 1012 1.64 36.44 -14.27
N ALA A 1013 2.06 35.18 -14.30
CA ALA A 1013 3.44 34.81 -14.02
C ALA A 1013 4.05 33.82 -15.00
N TYR A 1014 5.37 33.88 -15.11
CA TYR A 1014 6.25 32.86 -15.63
C TYR A 1014 7.23 32.47 -14.52
N ASP A 1015 7.48 31.17 -14.34
CA ASP A 1015 8.40 30.66 -13.32
C ASP A 1015 8.99 29.32 -13.79
N SER A 1016 10.30 29.26 -14.05
CA SER A 1016 10.93 28.02 -14.52
C SER A 1016 12.40 27.87 -14.13
N ARG A 1017 12.80 26.61 -13.92
CA ARG A 1017 14.18 26.15 -13.71
C ARG A 1017 14.69 25.26 -14.87
N LEU A 1018 14.06 25.36 -16.05
CA LEU A 1018 14.22 24.38 -17.13
C LEU A 1018 14.94 24.94 -18.37
N GLY A 1019 15.86 25.90 -18.22
CA GLY A 1019 16.57 26.49 -19.37
C GLY A 1019 16.07 27.87 -19.80
N SER A 1020 16.89 28.56 -20.61
CA SER A 1020 16.59 29.85 -21.25
C SER A 1020 15.65 29.71 -22.46
N GLY A 1021 15.07 30.82 -22.91
CA GLY A 1021 14.28 30.88 -24.15
C GLY A 1021 13.09 31.85 -24.11
N ASP A 1022 12.38 31.92 -25.23
CA ASP A 1022 11.25 32.84 -25.42
C ASP A 1022 10.03 32.41 -24.61
N ILE A 1023 9.49 33.34 -23.84
CA ILE A 1023 8.24 33.24 -23.10
C ILE A 1023 7.17 33.93 -23.94
N ALA A 1024 6.10 33.23 -24.29
CA ALA A 1024 4.88 33.86 -24.79
C ALA A 1024 3.67 33.02 -24.38
N VAL A 1025 2.68 33.67 -23.77
CA VAL A 1025 1.44 33.04 -23.32
C VAL A 1025 0.30 34.05 -23.33
N LEU A 1026 -0.88 33.61 -23.77
CA LEU A 1026 -2.11 34.37 -23.66
C LEU A 1026 -2.93 33.87 -22.47
N VAL A 1027 -3.54 34.80 -21.74
CA VAL A 1027 -4.48 34.53 -20.67
C VAL A 1027 -5.74 35.36 -20.87
N ASP A 1028 -6.88 34.75 -20.57
CA ASP A 1028 -8.19 35.37 -20.75
C ASP A 1028 -9.18 34.97 -19.65
N ASP A 1029 -10.28 35.71 -19.53
CA ASP A 1029 -11.39 35.48 -18.60
C ASP A 1029 -10.97 35.13 -17.16
N ILE A 1030 -10.08 35.94 -16.56
CA ILE A 1030 -9.70 35.74 -15.16
C ILE A 1030 -10.90 36.09 -14.29
N ALA A 1031 -11.43 35.11 -13.58
CA ALA A 1031 -12.63 35.24 -12.78
C ALA A 1031 -12.45 34.69 -11.37
N ILE A 1032 -12.91 35.44 -10.38
CA ILE A 1032 -13.19 34.95 -9.03
C ILE A 1032 -14.70 35.11 -8.86
N THR A 1033 -15.40 34.00 -8.61
CA THR A 1033 -16.85 33.98 -8.51
C THR A 1033 -17.28 33.40 -7.18
N SER A 1034 -18.20 34.09 -6.50
CA SER A 1034 -18.98 33.57 -5.39
C SER A 1034 -20.44 33.82 -5.71
N THR A 1035 -21.20 32.74 -5.79
CA THR A 1035 -22.60 32.75 -6.19
C THR A 1035 -23.54 33.21 -5.08
N LEU A 1036 -23.22 32.92 -3.82
CA LEU A 1036 -24.01 33.31 -2.65
C LEU A 1036 -23.48 34.60 -2.01
N PRO A 1037 -24.37 35.50 -1.53
CA PRO A 1037 -23.94 36.67 -0.75
C PRO A 1037 -23.34 36.25 0.60
N ALA A 1038 -22.46 37.09 1.14
CA ALA A 1038 -21.76 36.84 2.40
C ALA A 1038 -22.71 36.54 3.59
N ALA A 1039 -23.88 37.19 3.64
CA ALA A 1039 -24.92 36.96 4.63
C ALA A 1039 -25.43 35.51 4.67
N CYS A 1040 -25.48 34.78 3.54
CA CYS A 1040 -25.89 33.37 3.54
C CYS A 1040 -25.02 32.56 4.49
N TRP A 1041 -23.70 32.80 4.48
CA TRP A 1041 -22.72 32.07 5.28
C TRP A 1041 -22.83 32.34 6.79
N GLN A 1042 -23.63 33.32 7.21
CA GLN A 1042 -23.90 33.64 8.62
C GLN A 1042 -25.14 32.93 9.20
N THR A 1043 -25.87 32.17 8.38
CA THR A 1043 -27.07 31.38 8.77
C THR A 1043 -26.80 30.52 10.01
N LYS A 1044 -27.74 30.36 10.94
CA LYS A 1044 -27.62 29.46 12.10
C LYS A 1044 -28.84 28.57 12.23
N ILE A 1045 -28.67 27.34 12.70
CA ILE A 1045 -29.77 26.40 12.93
C ILE A 1045 -29.82 26.06 14.41
N ASN A 1046 -31.03 26.11 14.96
CA ASN A 1046 -31.30 25.82 16.36
C ASN A 1046 -32.42 24.76 16.48
N PRO A 1047 -32.25 23.73 17.31
CA PRO A 1047 -31.04 23.47 18.10
C PRO A 1047 -29.87 22.98 17.23
N PRO A 1048 -28.62 23.00 17.74
CA PRO A 1048 -27.50 22.37 17.05
C PRO A 1048 -27.72 20.86 16.91
N SER A 1049 -26.92 20.22 16.06
CA SER A 1049 -26.89 18.76 15.89
C SER A 1049 -26.76 18.07 17.26
N GLY A 1050 -27.43 16.93 17.46
CA GLY A 1050 -27.39 16.17 18.71
C GLY A 1050 -28.70 15.48 19.06
N ASN A 1051 -28.74 14.94 20.29
CA ASN A 1051 -29.94 14.34 20.86
C ASN A 1051 -30.80 15.41 21.52
N HIS A 1052 -32.08 15.42 21.20
CA HIS A 1052 -33.10 16.34 21.68
C HIS A 1052 -34.33 15.53 22.12
N PRO A 1053 -35.29 16.09 22.86
CA PRO A 1053 -36.54 15.38 23.12
C PRO A 1053 -37.44 15.28 21.87
N ALA A 1054 -38.18 14.18 21.75
CA ALA A 1054 -39.30 14.04 20.81
C ALA A 1054 -40.20 15.29 20.79
N GLY A 1055 -40.47 15.81 19.58
CA GLY A 1055 -41.28 17.02 19.36
C GLY A 1055 -40.49 18.33 19.28
N THR A 1056 -39.16 18.30 19.46
CA THR A 1056 -38.28 19.47 19.26
C THR A 1056 -38.42 20.03 17.84
N ALA A 1057 -38.55 21.35 17.72
CA ALA A 1057 -38.66 22.05 16.44
C ALA A 1057 -37.32 22.66 16.02
N VAL A 1058 -36.96 22.44 14.76
CA VAL A 1058 -35.80 23.06 14.10
C VAL A 1058 -36.18 24.45 13.63
N SER A 1059 -35.36 25.44 13.91
CA SER A 1059 -35.48 26.82 13.43
C SER A 1059 -34.20 27.26 12.72
N ILE A 1060 -34.34 28.10 11.69
CA ILE A 1060 -33.20 28.67 10.95
C ILE A 1060 -33.21 30.19 11.11
N ASP A 1061 -32.13 30.74 11.65
CA ASP A 1061 -31.79 32.16 11.59
C ASP A 1061 -31.14 32.45 10.24
N ASN A 1062 -31.90 33.08 9.33
CA ASN A 1062 -31.52 33.34 7.94
C ASN A 1062 -31.37 34.86 7.69
N PRO A 1063 -30.19 35.44 7.95
CA PRO A 1063 -29.97 36.88 7.76
C PRO A 1063 -29.99 37.31 6.28
N SER A 1064 -29.88 36.38 5.33
CA SER A 1064 -29.90 36.69 3.90
C SER A 1064 -31.31 36.91 3.33
N GLY A 1065 -32.34 36.35 3.98
CA GLY A 1065 -33.71 36.33 3.47
C GLY A 1065 -33.95 35.46 2.22
N LEU A 1066 -32.91 34.83 1.64
CA LEU A 1066 -33.05 33.95 0.49
C LEU A 1066 -33.78 32.64 0.87
N PRO A 1067 -34.55 32.03 -0.07
CA PRO A 1067 -35.23 30.77 0.21
C PRO A 1067 -34.23 29.66 0.55
N ILE A 1068 -34.55 28.91 1.59
CA ILE A 1068 -33.79 27.74 2.03
C ILE A 1068 -34.65 26.50 1.77
N HIS A 1069 -34.15 25.59 0.95
CA HIS A 1069 -34.76 24.29 0.71
C HIS A 1069 -34.24 23.28 1.71
N PHE A 1070 -35.03 22.26 2.08
CA PHE A 1070 -34.60 21.25 3.03
C PHE A 1070 -35.06 19.83 2.68
N THR A 1071 -34.39 18.84 3.26
CA THR A 1071 -34.73 17.41 3.22
C THR A 1071 -34.51 16.78 4.60
N LEU A 1072 -35.14 15.64 4.84
CA LEU A 1072 -35.06 14.88 6.10
C LEU A 1072 -34.51 13.45 5.91
N ASP A 1073 -34.29 13.04 4.66
CA ASP A 1073 -33.96 11.68 4.24
C ASP A 1073 -32.46 11.48 3.95
N GLY A 1074 -31.63 12.49 4.26
CA GLY A 1074 -30.19 12.47 3.99
C GLY A 1074 -29.80 12.83 2.55
N SER A 1075 -30.75 13.05 1.64
CA SER A 1075 -30.48 13.59 0.30
C SER A 1075 -30.12 15.09 0.36
N ASN A 1076 -29.38 15.61 -0.61
CA ASN A 1076 -29.07 17.04 -0.70
C ASN A 1076 -30.33 17.77 -1.19
N PRO A 1077 -30.70 18.90 -0.57
CA PRO A 1077 -31.83 19.69 -1.06
C PRO A 1077 -31.62 20.12 -2.51
N THR A 1078 -32.71 20.07 -3.28
CA THR A 1078 -32.79 20.51 -4.69
C THR A 1078 -33.82 21.63 -4.81
N ALA A 1079 -33.88 22.32 -5.95
CA ALA A 1079 -34.88 23.37 -6.19
C ALA A 1079 -36.33 22.85 -6.05
N GLN A 1080 -36.51 21.53 -6.18
CA GLN A 1080 -37.78 20.82 -6.02
C GLN A 1080 -38.06 20.41 -4.57
N SER A 1081 -37.08 20.51 -3.68
CA SER A 1081 -37.26 20.21 -2.26
C SER A 1081 -38.13 21.29 -1.57
N PRO A 1082 -38.83 20.96 -0.48
CA PRO A 1082 -39.65 21.92 0.24
C PRO A 1082 -38.86 23.14 0.75
N ILE A 1083 -39.47 24.33 0.70
CA ILE A 1083 -38.91 25.56 1.26
C ILE A 1083 -39.21 25.61 2.77
N PHE A 1084 -38.22 26.05 3.55
CA PHE A 1084 -38.34 26.24 4.99
C PHE A 1084 -39.10 27.53 5.31
N HIS A 1085 -40.30 27.41 5.90
CA HIS A 1085 -41.19 28.55 6.20
C HIS A 1085 -41.26 28.95 7.69
N GLY A 1086 -40.66 28.17 8.58
CA GLY A 1086 -40.74 28.39 10.03
C GLY A 1086 -40.36 27.14 10.81
N PRO A 1087 -40.46 27.16 12.16
CA PRO A 1087 -40.07 26.03 13.00
C PRO A 1087 -40.66 24.69 12.53
N LEU A 1088 -39.80 23.70 12.27
CA LEU A 1088 -40.17 22.38 11.76
C LEU A 1088 -40.01 21.32 12.86
N THR A 1089 -41.10 20.69 13.27
CA THR A 1089 -41.04 19.52 14.17
C THR A 1089 -40.54 18.30 13.41
N LEU A 1090 -39.53 17.64 13.92
CA LEU A 1090 -38.98 16.43 13.30
C LEU A 1090 -39.74 15.16 13.71
N PRO A 1091 -39.81 14.16 12.82
CA PRO A 1091 -40.37 12.85 13.16
C PRO A 1091 -39.50 12.13 14.21
N ALA A 1092 -40.13 11.27 15.02
CA ALA A 1092 -39.42 10.44 15.99
C ALA A 1092 -38.41 9.49 15.31
N GLY A 1093 -37.23 9.32 15.90
CA GLY A 1093 -36.13 8.53 15.33
C GLY A 1093 -35.03 9.38 14.68
N CYS A 1094 -34.07 8.75 14.01
CA CYS A 1094 -32.95 9.48 13.39
C CYS A 1094 -33.42 10.30 12.18
N SER A 1095 -33.43 11.63 12.31
CA SER A 1095 -33.66 12.57 11.21
C SER A 1095 -32.37 13.30 10.85
N GLU A 1096 -32.06 13.34 9.56
CA GLU A 1096 -30.95 14.14 9.02
C GLU A 1096 -31.54 15.37 8.31
N PHE A 1097 -31.60 16.49 9.04
CA PHE A 1097 -32.09 17.77 8.52
C PHE A 1097 -31.00 18.41 7.66
N ARG A 1098 -31.17 18.35 6.35
CA ARG A 1098 -30.28 18.98 5.38
C ARG A 1098 -30.97 20.21 4.84
N CYS A 1099 -30.29 21.34 4.79
CA CYS A 1099 -30.85 22.55 4.20
C CYS A 1099 -29.85 23.21 3.26
N ALA A 1100 -30.36 23.89 2.23
CA ALA A 1100 -29.54 24.68 1.36
C ALA A 1100 -30.21 25.89 0.75
N PHE A 1101 -29.42 26.94 0.55
CA PHE A 1101 -29.77 27.98 -0.40
C PHE A 1101 -29.67 27.40 -1.81
N ILE A 1102 -30.68 27.61 -2.64
CA ILE A 1102 -30.67 27.14 -4.03
C ILE A 1102 -31.03 28.32 -4.90
N ILE A 1103 -30.03 28.81 -5.62
CA ILE A 1103 -30.21 29.86 -6.62
C ILE A 1103 -30.41 29.13 -7.95
N SER A 1104 -31.59 29.23 -8.54
CA SER A 1104 -31.81 28.85 -9.94
C SER A 1104 -31.01 29.83 -10.80
N ASP A 1105 -29.98 29.35 -11.51
CA ASP A 1105 -29.19 30.25 -12.33
C ASP A 1105 -30.03 30.87 -13.46
N ASN A 1106 -29.71 32.14 -13.72
CA ASN A 1106 -30.39 33.08 -14.60
C ASN A 1106 -30.44 32.60 -16.06
N ALA A 1107 -31.49 33.03 -16.77
CA ALA A 1107 -31.85 32.67 -18.14
C ALA A 1107 -30.88 33.09 -19.26
N ASP A 1108 -29.64 33.53 -18.97
CA ASP A 1108 -28.78 34.23 -19.94
C ASP A 1108 -27.44 33.55 -20.30
N ASN A 1109 -27.14 32.32 -19.84
CA ASN A 1109 -25.87 31.65 -20.20
C ASN A 1109 -26.10 30.37 -21.02
N THR A 1110 -25.57 30.35 -22.25
CA THR A 1110 -25.64 29.26 -23.23
C THR A 1110 -24.62 28.12 -23.01
N GLU A 1111 -24.14 27.90 -21.78
CA GLU A 1111 -23.23 26.79 -21.45
C GLU A 1111 -23.83 25.88 -20.36
N PRO A 1112 -23.46 24.58 -20.31
CA PRO A 1112 -23.99 23.66 -19.32
C PRO A 1112 -23.75 24.20 -17.90
N ALA A 1113 -24.85 24.44 -17.20
CA ALA A 1113 -24.91 25.13 -15.93
C ALA A 1113 -23.86 24.61 -14.94
N ALA A 1114 -23.12 25.54 -14.33
CA ALA A 1114 -22.50 25.25 -13.04
C ALA A 1114 -23.60 24.71 -12.11
N PRO A 1115 -23.33 23.69 -11.26
CA PRO A 1115 -24.31 23.22 -10.32
C PRO A 1115 -24.85 24.43 -9.52
N PRO A 1116 -26.15 24.48 -9.20
CA PRO A 1116 -26.72 25.60 -8.48
C PRO A 1116 -25.90 25.85 -7.22
N ALA A 1117 -25.78 27.11 -6.83
CA ALA A 1117 -25.05 27.55 -5.67
C ALA A 1117 -25.67 26.98 -4.38
N VAL A 1118 -25.31 25.75 -4.02
CA VAL A 1118 -25.86 25.04 -2.87
C VAL A 1118 -24.96 25.29 -1.66
N MET A 1119 -25.36 26.20 -0.77
CA MET A 1119 -24.81 26.21 0.59
C MET A 1119 -25.55 25.14 1.38
N ALA A 1120 -25.00 23.94 1.44
CA ALA A 1120 -25.62 22.86 2.19
C ALA A 1120 -25.14 22.86 3.64
N ARG A 1121 -26.04 23.19 4.57
CA ARG A 1121 -25.82 22.93 6.00
C ARG A 1121 -26.65 21.74 6.44
N PHE A 1122 -26.03 20.87 7.20
CA PHE A 1122 -26.59 19.58 7.55
C PHE A 1122 -26.55 19.43 9.07
N TYR A 1123 -27.69 19.13 9.66
CA TYR A 1123 -27.89 19.02 11.10
C TYR A 1123 -28.62 17.72 11.38
N ASN A 1124 -28.04 16.86 12.21
CA ASN A 1124 -28.74 15.66 12.66
C ASN A 1124 -29.35 15.97 14.01
N ILE A 1125 -30.67 16.01 14.06
CA ILE A 1125 -31.42 16.26 15.29
C ILE A 1125 -32.15 14.95 15.56
N ILE A 1126 -31.72 14.28 16.62
CA ILE A 1126 -32.16 12.94 17.01
C ILE A 1126 -33.09 13.14 18.22
N PRO A 1127 -34.41 12.94 18.11
CA PRO A 1127 -35.35 13.13 19.20
C PRO A 1127 -35.34 12.01 20.26
#